data_AF-A0A6V6ZBL4-F1
#
_entry.id   AF-A0A6V6ZBL4-F1
#
_cell.length_a   1.000
_cell.length_b   1.000
_cell.length_c   1.000
_cell.angle_alpha   90.00
_cell.angle_beta   90.00
_cell.angle_gamma   90.00
#
_symmetry.space_group_name_H-M   'P 1'
#
loop_
_entity.id
_entity.type
_entity.pdbx_description
1 polymer ?
#
loop_
_entity_poly.entity_id
_entity_poly.type
_entity_poly.pdbx_seq_one_letter_code
_entity_poly.pdbx_strand_id
1 'polypeptide(L)'
;MIIKKLKDILNNIYTYTYINLIFSVIVIFCLLSLFETLSTTNGSANQNSSTTLIYKLSNDFCTGISIGLLFSPFYFILNYIKKHLGVLFIKIAFSLIVIIQFALVKYSSTTLVNLGADLIGYSISDIYTTVTASESLSFMYFLPFIIIPLLYLGIYFAFTKLGKKQILLGAIFTLLIIAGCIKLFVPDLSDSKYENKLAFLTKDIIRFERDKNIAKNIQNIKFKSEYPMLKPFKSTPDVLAPYFNITNEKPNIVVIVVEGLGAEFIGKNEYAGFTPYLDSMIPKSLYWENFLSNGGRTFAVLSSLLGSLTYGEKGFLELNPFPRHLSLINVLKANGYTTSFYSGDDANFDRKINFLDQNGIDNTIDKNNYGSEYTQTKANARGFSWGYPDAEIFRKALVETNKMKLPRLDIIQTLTNHEPFDFPEKNEYLKKIDTIIDTHENLKSQKGNIGSYKDIFACLNYTDNAIKNYMEAYAKRPDYKNTIFIITGDHRLIPIPQKDKLCRFHVPLYIFSPMLKRTESFKSVSSHWDVTPSLVSFLFNNYKFNKLDQTAWMGKGLDTAKEFRNNQGIPLTRNKGTIDDYVYKEYLYSSGELYKIKDNFDVERISDDSILDKVNSEFNTFKHLNAYLTQKDKIIPKSLNLNKEQGVHFTKEEQIEIDKLTKGLNPDQMFFKARELAFNKKHKTAILLCDFILNELPNYSDVRTLKGRILGWDGEYKKAEHELLIVIKRMPLYDDAYLALMDVYWWSEQNKKVIETGELALSNGIKNPEIKIKIERSQKSINNSKQHK
;
A
#
# COMPACT_ATOMS: atom_id res chain seq x y z
N MET A 1 -28.14 -37.82 -40.91
CA MET A 1 -28.66 -38.16 -39.55
C MET A 1 -28.15 -37.22 -38.47
N ILE A 2 -26.85 -36.90 -38.41
CA ILE A 2 -26.24 -35.96 -37.44
C ILE A 2 -26.82 -34.54 -37.56
N ILE A 3 -26.97 -34.02 -38.78
CA ILE A 3 -27.57 -32.69 -39.06
C ILE A 3 -29.03 -32.61 -38.59
N LYS A 4 -29.80 -33.70 -38.71
CA LYS A 4 -31.21 -33.77 -38.28
C LYS A 4 -31.31 -33.78 -36.74
N LYS A 5 -30.44 -34.54 -36.07
CA LYS A 5 -30.31 -34.52 -34.59
C LYS A 5 -29.87 -33.15 -34.05
N LEU A 6 -28.94 -32.46 -34.72
CA LEU A 6 -28.53 -31.09 -34.37
C LEU A 6 -29.69 -30.09 -34.54
N LYS A 7 -30.49 -30.24 -35.60
CA LYS A 7 -31.70 -29.43 -35.85
C LYS A 7 -32.77 -29.63 -34.79
N ASP A 8 -32.99 -30.86 -34.34
CA ASP A 8 -33.96 -31.19 -33.29
C ASP A 8 -33.51 -30.71 -31.89
N ILE A 9 -32.19 -30.71 -31.62
CA ILE A 9 -31.61 -30.11 -30.40
C ILE A 9 -31.79 -28.58 -30.41
N LEU A 10 -31.56 -27.91 -31.53
CA LEU A 10 -31.72 -26.46 -31.67
C LEU A 10 -33.19 -26.01 -31.63
N ASN A 11 -34.13 -26.84 -32.09
CA ASN A 11 -35.56 -26.56 -32.05
C ASN A 11 -36.24 -26.87 -30.71
N ASN A 12 -35.49 -27.36 -29.71
CA ASN A 12 -36.05 -27.73 -28.42
C ASN A 12 -36.33 -26.48 -27.56
N ILE A 13 -37.51 -26.43 -26.91
CA ILE A 13 -37.96 -25.33 -26.02
C ILE A 13 -36.89 -24.98 -24.96
N TYR A 14 -36.13 -25.97 -24.49
CA TYR A 14 -35.09 -25.79 -23.48
C TYR A 14 -33.83 -25.09 -24.00
N THR A 15 -33.49 -25.27 -25.27
CA THR A 15 -32.41 -24.51 -25.92
C THR A 15 -32.76 -23.02 -25.96
N TYR A 16 -34.03 -22.68 -26.20
CA TYR A 16 -34.53 -21.31 -26.10
C TYR A 16 -34.52 -20.77 -24.66
N THR A 17 -34.83 -21.61 -23.67
CA THR A 17 -34.73 -21.21 -22.25
C THR A 17 -33.31 -20.82 -21.89
N TYR A 18 -32.32 -21.60 -22.31
CA TYR A 18 -30.92 -21.31 -22.04
C TYR A 18 -30.42 -20.05 -22.75
N ILE A 19 -30.79 -19.89 -24.02
CA ILE A 19 -30.49 -18.69 -24.80
C ILE A 19 -31.07 -17.45 -24.11
N ASN A 20 -32.33 -17.47 -23.69
CA ASN A 20 -32.95 -16.34 -22.99
C ASN A 20 -32.19 -15.97 -21.71
N LEU A 21 -31.71 -16.95 -20.93
CA LEU A 21 -30.92 -16.70 -19.72
C LEU A 21 -29.59 -16.01 -20.05
N ILE A 22 -28.88 -16.44 -21.10
CA ILE A 22 -27.64 -15.79 -21.57
C ILE A 22 -27.92 -14.34 -22.00
N PHE A 23 -28.99 -14.10 -22.76
CA PHE A 23 -29.34 -12.76 -23.20
C PHE A 23 -29.71 -11.83 -22.05
N SER A 24 -30.41 -12.33 -21.04
CA SER A 24 -30.69 -11.55 -19.84
C SER A 24 -29.42 -11.10 -19.13
N VAL A 25 -28.38 -11.95 -19.07
CA VAL A 25 -27.06 -11.55 -18.51
C VAL A 25 -26.41 -10.48 -19.38
N ILE A 26 -26.37 -10.66 -20.70
CA ILE A 26 -25.78 -9.69 -21.64
C ILE A 26 -26.46 -8.33 -21.49
N VAL A 27 -27.79 -8.29 -21.47
CA VAL A 27 -28.55 -7.03 -21.30
C VAL A 27 -28.19 -6.36 -19.97
N ILE A 28 -28.11 -7.13 -18.88
CA ILE A 28 -27.70 -6.58 -17.58
C ILE A 28 -26.27 -6.02 -17.64
N PHE A 29 -25.32 -6.72 -18.26
CA PHE A 29 -23.95 -6.23 -18.41
C PHE A 29 -23.93 -4.91 -19.18
N CYS A 30 -24.66 -4.83 -20.30
CA CYS A 30 -24.81 -3.61 -21.07
C CYS A 30 -25.42 -2.44 -20.26
N LEU A 31 -26.44 -2.72 -19.45
CA LEU A 31 -27.05 -1.72 -18.55
C LEU A 31 -26.06 -1.24 -17.48
N LEU A 32 -25.22 -2.14 -16.95
CA LEU A 32 -24.18 -1.79 -15.99
C LEU A 32 -23.07 -0.95 -16.64
N SER A 33 -22.65 -1.25 -17.86
CA SER A 33 -21.67 -0.43 -18.60
C SER A 33 -22.23 0.93 -19.01
N LEU A 34 -23.53 1.01 -19.30
CA LEU A 34 -24.22 2.29 -19.50
C LEU A 34 -24.19 3.11 -18.21
N PHE A 35 -24.54 2.50 -17.07
CA PHE A 35 -24.45 3.14 -15.76
C PHE A 35 -23.02 3.63 -15.47
N GLU A 36 -22.01 2.79 -15.69
CA GLU A 36 -20.59 3.14 -15.49
C GLU A 36 -20.17 4.32 -16.38
N THR A 37 -20.62 4.34 -17.64
CA THR A 37 -20.28 5.43 -18.56
C THR A 37 -20.94 6.74 -18.11
N LEU A 38 -22.21 6.69 -17.72
CA LEU A 38 -22.93 7.87 -17.23
C LEU A 38 -22.39 8.40 -15.90
N SER A 39 -21.96 7.52 -15.00
CA SER A 39 -21.40 7.91 -13.70
C SER A 39 -20.01 8.54 -13.84
N THR A 40 -19.22 8.10 -14.82
CA THR A 40 -17.85 8.59 -15.06
C THR A 40 -17.78 9.84 -15.95
N THR A 41 -18.76 10.08 -16.83
CA THR A 41 -18.79 11.27 -17.72
C THR A 41 -19.00 12.61 -17.01
N ASN A 42 -19.41 12.61 -15.74
CA ASN A 42 -19.58 13.84 -14.96
C ASN A 42 -18.26 14.51 -14.52
N GLY A 43 -17.08 13.96 -14.88
CA GLY A 43 -15.78 14.49 -14.43
C GLY A 43 -14.65 14.53 -15.47
N SER A 44 -14.87 14.13 -16.73
CA SER A 44 -13.81 14.20 -17.76
C SER A 44 -14.34 14.77 -19.08
N ALA A 45 -13.79 15.89 -19.51
CA ALA A 45 -14.25 16.66 -20.67
C ALA A 45 -13.82 16.09 -22.05
N ASN A 46 -13.12 14.96 -22.14
CA ASN A 46 -12.35 14.61 -23.36
C ASN A 46 -12.46 13.16 -23.87
N GLN A 47 -13.53 12.42 -23.55
CA GLN A 47 -13.81 11.15 -24.25
C GLN A 47 -15.08 11.26 -25.08
N ASN A 48 -15.02 10.82 -26.34
CA ASN A 48 -16.20 10.57 -27.16
C ASN A 48 -17.05 9.49 -26.47
N SER A 49 -17.99 9.91 -25.61
CA SER A 49 -18.81 9.03 -24.76
C SER A 49 -19.52 7.94 -25.58
N SER A 50 -19.89 8.25 -26.82
CA SER A 50 -20.50 7.31 -27.76
C SER A 50 -19.55 6.17 -28.15
N THR A 51 -18.29 6.47 -28.46
CA THR A 51 -17.29 5.45 -28.84
C THR A 51 -16.93 4.57 -27.65
N THR A 52 -16.71 5.17 -26.48
CA THR A 52 -16.44 4.42 -25.23
C THR A 52 -17.58 3.46 -24.91
N LEU A 53 -18.83 3.91 -25.03
CA LEU A 53 -19.99 3.06 -24.80
C LEU A 53 -20.06 1.90 -25.79
N ILE A 54 -19.88 2.15 -27.10
CA ILE A 54 -19.88 1.09 -28.13
C ILE A 54 -18.83 0.02 -27.82
N TYR A 55 -17.64 0.42 -27.38
CA TYR A 55 -16.56 -0.51 -27.05
C TYR A 55 -16.87 -1.35 -25.83
N LYS A 56 -17.40 -0.75 -24.76
CA LYS A 56 -17.84 -1.48 -23.56
C LYS A 56 -18.95 -2.47 -23.87
N LEU A 57 -19.99 -2.04 -24.61
CA LEU A 57 -21.11 -2.90 -25.01
C LEU A 57 -20.64 -4.10 -25.84
N SER A 58 -19.66 -3.91 -26.72
CA SER A 58 -19.07 -4.98 -27.53
C SER A 58 -18.34 -6.00 -26.64
N ASN A 59 -17.57 -5.53 -25.65
CA ASN A 59 -16.87 -6.39 -24.69
C ASN A 59 -17.83 -7.13 -23.74
N ASP A 60 -18.90 -6.48 -23.28
CA ASP A 60 -19.95 -7.11 -22.46
C ASP A 60 -20.65 -8.24 -23.22
N PHE A 61 -20.98 -7.99 -24.48
CA PHE A 61 -21.58 -8.98 -25.35
C PHE A 61 -20.67 -10.21 -25.51
N CYS A 62 -19.40 -10.00 -25.86
CA CYS A 62 -18.42 -11.08 -25.99
C CYS A 62 -18.25 -11.87 -24.68
N THR A 63 -18.26 -11.17 -23.55
CA THR A 63 -18.10 -11.79 -22.23
C THR A 63 -19.32 -12.64 -21.87
N GLY A 64 -20.54 -12.12 -22.07
CA GLY A 64 -21.77 -12.88 -21.79
C GLY A 64 -21.91 -14.13 -22.66
N ILE A 65 -21.49 -14.07 -23.93
CA ILE A 65 -21.42 -15.25 -24.80
C ILE A 65 -20.40 -16.27 -24.28
N SER A 66 -19.22 -15.82 -23.86
CA SER A 66 -18.18 -16.70 -23.31
C SER A 66 -18.66 -17.41 -22.03
N ILE A 67 -19.36 -16.69 -21.15
CA ILE A 67 -20.01 -17.27 -19.96
C ILE A 67 -21.09 -18.29 -20.37
N GLY A 68 -21.91 -17.96 -21.35
CA GLY A 68 -22.90 -18.89 -21.90
C GLY A 68 -22.28 -20.18 -22.46
N LEU A 69 -21.16 -20.09 -23.16
CA LEU A 69 -20.45 -21.27 -23.65
C LEU A 69 -19.86 -22.11 -22.51
N LEU A 70 -19.23 -21.45 -21.53
CA LEU A 70 -18.62 -22.09 -20.36
C LEU A 70 -19.64 -22.88 -19.52
N PHE A 71 -20.84 -22.33 -19.32
CA PHE A 71 -21.89 -22.95 -18.51
C PHE A 71 -22.75 -23.97 -19.28
N SER A 72 -22.59 -24.05 -20.62
CA SER A 72 -23.41 -24.91 -21.47
C SER A 72 -23.32 -26.40 -21.12
N PRO A 73 -22.15 -27.00 -20.80
CA PRO A 73 -22.08 -28.42 -20.45
C PRO A 73 -22.86 -28.73 -19.17
N PHE A 74 -22.74 -27.86 -18.16
CA PHE A 74 -23.46 -28.01 -16.89
C PHE A 74 -24.97 -27.92 -17.08
N TYR A 75 -25.44 -26.98 -17.92
CA TYR A 75 -26.85 -26.86 -18.26
C TYR A 75 -27.37 -28.15 -18.89
N PHE A 76 -26.72 -28.66 -19.94
CA PHE A 76 -27.18 -29.85 -20.64
C PHE A 76 -27.11 -31.12 -19.79
N ILE A 77 -26.07 -31.30 -18.97
CA ILE A 77 -25.95 -32.43 -18.03
C ILE A 77 -27.06 -32.40 -16.98
N LEU A 78 -27.25 -31.28 -16.29
CA LEU A 78 -28.26 -31.17 -15.23
C LEU A 78 -29.69 -31.25 -15.79
N ASN A 79 -29.91 -30.68 -16.98
CA ASN A 79 -31.20 -30.75 -17.67
C ASN A 79 -31.51 -32.19 -18.13
N TYR A 80 -30.48 -32.99 -18.46
CA TYR A 80 -30.63 -34.42 -18.75
C TYR A 80 -31.06 -35.21 -17.50
N ILE A 81 -30.52 -34.88 -16.32
CA ILE A 81 -30.90 -35.52 -15.04
C ILE A 81 -32.32 -35.14 -14.64
N LYS A 82 -32.59 -33.84 -14.45
CA LYS A 82 -33.92 -33.29 -14.21
C LYS A 82 -34.02 -31.90 -14.81
N LYS A 83 -34.98 -31.72 -15.71
CA LYS A 83 -35.17 -30.48 -16.47
C LYS A 83 -35.19 -29.20 -15.62
N HIS A 84 -35.89 -29.23 -14.49
CA HIS A 84 -35.96 -28.09 -13.56
C HIS A 84 -34.59 -27.74 -12.94
N LEU A 85 -33.74 -28.74 -12.68
CA LEU A 85 -32.45 -28.53 -12.03
C LEU A 85 -31.49 -27.72 -12.91
N GLY A 86 -31.44 -28.01 -14.22
CA GLY A 86 -30.58 -27.25 -15.15
C GLY A 86 -30.97 -25.78 -15.23
N VAL A 87 -32.28 -25.47 -15.33
CA VAL A 87 -32.78 -24.09 -15.36
C VAL A 87 -32.56 -23.38 -14.02
N LEU A 88 -32.83 -24.03 -12.90
CA LEU A 88 -32.63 -23.46 -11.56
C LEU A 88 -31.15 -23.16 -11.31
N PHE A 89 -30.26 -24.10 -11.64
CA PHE A 89 -28.82 -23.92 -11.50
C PHE A 89 -28.32 -22.69 -12.26
N ILE A 90 -28.70 -22.54 -13.53
CA ILE A 90 -28.28 -21.38 -14.34
C ILE A 90 -28.88 -20.08 -13.80
N LYS A 91 -30.13 -20.07 -13.34
CA LYS A 91 -30.71 -18.88 -12.70
C LYS A 91 -29.91 -18.44 -11.49
N ILE A 92 -29.52 -19.37 -10.61
CA ILE A 92 -28.73 -19.08 -9.41
C ILE A 92 -27.32 -18.62 -9.80
N ALA A 93 -26.63 -19.38 -10.65
CA ALA A 93 -25.27 -19.08 -11.08
C ALA A 93 -25.16 -17.71 -11.78
N PHE A 94 -26.07 -17.42 -12.73
CA PHE A 94 -26.07 -16.15 -13.44
C PHE A 94 -26.49 -14.97 -12.55
N SER A 95 -27.38 -15.19 -11.56
CA SER A 95 -27.68 -14.16 -10.55
C SER A 95 -26.42 -13.80 -9.75
N LEU A 96 -25.63 -14.80 -9.32
CA LEU A 96 -24.37 -14.57 -8.62
C LEU A 96 -23.34 -13.82 -9.51
N ILE A 97 -23.21 -14.22 -10.78
CA ILE A 97 -22.34 -13.55 -11.75
C ILE A 97 -22.73 -12.08 -11.94
N VAL A 98 -24.03 -11.80 -12.03
CA VAL A 98 -24.58 -10.45 -12.14
C VAL A 98 -24.29 -9.61 -10.88
N ILE A 99 -24.38 -10.21 -9.68
CA ILE A 99 -23.98 -9.57 -8.41
C ILE A 99 -22.49 -9.21 -8.44
N ILE A 100 -21.63 -10.15 -8.84
CA ILE A 100 -20.18 -9.94 -8.91
C ILE A 100 -19.86 -8.82 -9.91
N GLN A 101 -20.44 -8.87 -11.12
CA GLN A 101 -20.22 -7.83 -12.12
C GLN A 101 -20.66 -6.45 -11.60
N PHE A 102 -21.81 -6.36 -10.93
CA PHE A 102 -22.27 -5.11 -10.33
C PHE A 102 -21.29 -4.60 -9.26
N ALA A 103 -20.79 -5.48 -8.38
CA ALA A 103 -19.80 -5.12 -7.37
C ALA A 103 -18.52 -4.56 -8.01
N LEU A 104 -18.04 -5.19 -9.09
CA LEU A 104 -16.85 -4.76 -9.81
C LEU A 104 -17.05 -3.45 -10.56
N VAL A 105 -18.21 -3.23 -11.17
CA VAL A 105 -18.57 -1.96 -11.83
C VAL A 105 -18.68 -0.83 -10.80
N LYS A 106 -19.30 -1.10 -9.65
CA LYS A 106 -19.38 -0.14 -8.54
C LYS A 106 -17.98 0.24 -8.07
N TYR A 107 -17.12 -0.75 -7.79
CA TYR A 107 -15.72 -0.51 -7.41
C TYR A 107 -14.98 0.34 -8.45
N SER A 108 -15.10 -0.02 -9.73
CA SER A 108 -14.42 0.70 -10.82
C SER A 108 -14.96 2.11 -11.01
N SER A 109 -16.24 2.36 -10.74
CA SER A 109 -16.84 3.70 -10.83
C SER A 109 -16.39 4.60 -9.68
N THR A 110 -16.17 4.03 -8.49
CA THR A 110 -15.71 4.77 -7.31
C THR A 110 -14.21 5.05 -7.37
N THR A 111 -13.41 4.05 -7.73
CA THR A 111 -11.94 4.13 -7.68
C THR A 111 -11.29 4.56 -8.99
N LEU A 112 -12.05 4.56 -10.09
CA LEU A 112 -11.58 4.74 -11.46
C LEU A 112 -10.53 3.69 -11.92
N VAL A 113 -10.41 2.59 -11.18
CA VAL A 113 -9.49 1.48 -11.47
C VAL A 113 -10.26 0.16 -11.43
N ASN A 114 -9.94 -0.77 -12.33
CA ASN A 114 -10.53 -2.10 -12.30
C ASN A 114 -9.93 -2.93 -11.15
N LEU A 115 -10.78 -3.59 -10.36
CA LEU A 115 -10.32 -4.55 -9.35
C LEU A 115 -9.74 -5.79 -10.03
N GLY A 116 -8.53 -6.20 -9.64
CA GLY A 116 -7.82 -7.35 -10.19
C GLY A 116 -7.58 -8.44 -9.15
N ALA A 117 -6.55 -9.25 -9.39
CA ALA A 117 -6.11 -10.32 -8.51
C ALA A 117 -5.46 -9.80 -7.21
N ASP A 118 -5.21 -8.50 -7.11
CA ASP A 118 -4.66 -7.82 -5.95
C ASP A 118 -5.50 -8.01 -4.68
N LEU A 119 -6.80 -8.28 -4.79
CA LEU A 119 -7.64 -8.67 -3.66
C LEU A 119 -7.07 -9.87 -2.86
N ILE A 120 -6.34 -10.77 -3.53
CA ILE A 120 -5.70 -11.95 -2.92
C ILE A 120 -4.42 -11.57 -2.15
N GLY A 121 -3.82 -10.43 -2.47
CA GLY A 121 -2.60 -9.92 -1.84
C GLY A 121 -2.83 -9.25 -0.49
N TYR A 122 -4.01 -8.67 -0.26
CA TYR A 122 -4.35 -7.97 0.99
C TYR A 122 -4.79 -8.92 2.11
N SER A 123 -4.51 -8.53 3.36
CA SER A 123 -5.08 -9.20 4.53
C SER A 123 -6.56 -8.82 4.71
N ILE A 124 -7.34 -9.69 5.37
CA ILE A 124 -8.76 -9.40 5.68
C ILE A 124 -8.87 -8.15 6.57
N SER A 125 -7.93 -7.95 7.49
CA SER A 125 -7.88 -6.76 8.35
C SER A 125 -7.63 -5.48 7.55
N ASP A 126 -6.70 -5.48 6.59
CA ASP A 126 -6.44 -4.30 5.76
C ASP A 126 -7.66 -3.92 4.92
N ILE A 127 -8.31 -4.94 4.32
CA ILE A 127 -9.55 -4.76 3.56
C ILE A 127 -10.63 -4.16 4.46
N TYR A 128 -10.83 -4.73 5.65
CA TYR A 128 -11.84 -4.26 6.59
C TYR A 128 -11.59 -2.80 6.99
N THR A 129 -10.36 -2.47 7.41
CA THR A 129 -9.97 -1.10 7.81
C THR A 129 -10.18 -0.11 6.66
N THR A 130 -9.77 -0.46 5.44
CA THR A 130 -9.91 0.42 4.26
C THR A 130 -11.37 0.66 3.90
N VAL A 131 -12.19 -0.39 3.86
CA VAL A 131 -13.62 -0.28 3.52
C VAL A 131 -14.40 0.48 4.60
N THR A 132 -14.07 0.27 5.88
CA THR A 132 -14.73 0.96 6.99
C THR A 132 -14.32 2.43 7.12
N ALA A 133 -13.13 2.80 6.62
CA ALA A 133 -12.69 4.19 6.52
C ALA A 133 -13.47 4.98 5.45
N SER A 134 -13.76 4.33 4.31
CA SER A 134 -14.24 4.98 3.08
C SER A 134 -15.76 5.16 3.03
N GLU A 135 -16.55 4.20 3.53
CA GLU A 135 -18.00 4.15 3.31
C GLU A 135 -18.84 4.03 4.60
N SER A 136 -19.97 4.73 4.63
CA SER A 136 -21.00 4.52 5.66
C SER A 136 -21.99 3.44 5.19
N LEU A 137 -21.93 2.25 5.81
CA LEU A 137 -22.79 1.12 5.44
C LEU A 137 -24.22 1.38 5.92
N SER A 138 -25.08 1.89 5.04
CA SER A 138 -26.53 2.02 5.27
C SER A 138 -27.30 0.88 4.60
N PHE A 139 -28.56 0.66 4.98
CA PHE A 139 -29.42 -0.30 4.27
C PHE A 139 -29.53 0.04 2.77
N MET A 140 -29.58 1.33 2.42
CA MET A 140 -29.62 1.80 1.03
C MET A 140 -28.38 1.39 0.23
N TYR A 141 -27.22 1.25 0.89
CA TYR A 141 -25.99 0.78 0.25
C TYR A 141 -26.12 -0.66 -0.30
N PHE A 142 -26.85 -1.53 0.40
CA PHE A 142 -27.04 -2.93 0.02
C PHE A 142 -28.23 -3.19 -0.90
N LEU A 143 -29.18 -2.25 -0.98
CA LEU A 143 -30.40 -2.39 -1.78
C LEU A 143 -30.14 -2.74 -3.27
N PRO A 144 -29.17 -2.11 -3.97
CA PRO A 144 -28.84 -2.48 -5.35
C PRO A 144 -28.41 -3.94 -5.54
N PHE A 145 -27.76 -4.55 -4.54
CA PHE A 145 -27.33 -5.95 -4.61
C PHE A 145 -28.50 -6.94 -4.58
N ILE A 146 -29.69 -6.50 -4.16
CA ILE A 146 -30.95 -7.26 -4.22
C ILE A 146 -31.70 -6.94 -5.52
N ILE A 147 -31.76 -5.67 -5.91
CA ILE A 147 -32.51 -5.22 -7.09
C ILE A 147 -31.91 -5.78 -8.39
N ILE A 148 -30.59 -5.77 -8.54
CA ILE A 148 -29.92 -6.14 -9.80
C ILE A 148 -30.17 -7.61 -10.19
N PRO A 149 -30.10 -8.61 -9.27
CA PRO A 149 -30.52 -9.99 -9.56
C PRO A 149 -32.01 -10.12 -9.89
N LEU A 150 -32.89 -9.36 -9.22
CA LEU A 150 -34.32 -9.37 -9.52
C LEU A 150 -34.61 -8.80 -10.90
N LEU A 151 -33.88 -7.75 -11.31
CA LEU A 151 -33.95 -7.18 -12.65
C LEU A 151 -33.51 -8.20 -13.71
N TYR A 152 -32.42 -8.94 -13.48
CA TYR A 152 -32.00 -10.05 -14.33
C TYR A 152 -33.14 -11.07 -14.53
N LEU A 153 -33.77 -11.52 -13.44
CA LEU A 153 -34.88 -12.48 -13.49
C LEU A 153 -36.12 -11.89 -14.18
N GLY A 154 -36.38 -10.59 -14.01
CA GLY A 154 -37.45 -9.86 -14.69
C GLY A 154 -37.24 -9.75 -16.20
N ILE A 155 -36.02 -9.44 -16.64
CA ILE A 155 -35.65 -9.42 -18.08
C ILE A 155 -35.79 -10.82 -18.68
N TYR A 156 -35.34 -11.85 -17.97
CA TYR A 156 -35.55 -13.23 -18.38
C TYR A 156 -37.03 -13.55 -18.55
N PHE A 157 -37.87 -13.19 -17.57
CA PHE A 157 -39.30 -13.38 -17.64
C PHE A 157 -39.91 -12.67 -18.87
N ALA A 158 -39.51 -11.42 -19.14
CA ALA A 158 -39.94 -10.68 -20.32
C ALA A 158 -39.58 -11.40 -21.64
N PHE A 159 -38.35 -11.92 -21.77
CA PHE A 159 -37.94 -12.70 -22.95
C PHE A 159 -38.73 -14.00 -23.13
N THR A 160 -39.23 -14.61 -22.05
CA THR A 160 -40.12 -15.79 -22.19
C THR A 160 -41.50 -15.45 -22.74
N LYS A 161 -41.95 -14.19 -22.67
CA LYS A 161 -43.27 -13.73 -23.14
C LYS A 161 -43.25 -13.19 -24.57
N LEU A 162 -42.08 -12.80 -25.09
CA LEU A 162 -41.91 -12.30 -26.45
C LEU A 162 -41.92 -13.46 -27.47
N GLY A 163 -43.10 -13.79 -28.02
CA GLY A 163 -43.35 -14.98 -28.84
C GLY A 163 -42.65 -15.10 -30.21
N LYS A 164 -41.70 -14.22 -30.58
CA LYS A 164 -41.02 -14.20 -31.90
C LYS A 164 -39.57 -14.73 -31.84
N LYS A 165 -39.42 -16.01 -31.49
CA LYS A 165 -38.13 -16.68 -31.21
C LYS A 165 -37.12 -16.68 -32.37
N GLN A 166 -37.58 -16.67 -33.62
CA GLN A 166 -36.72 -16.72 -34.82
C GLN A 166 -36.09 -15.36 -35.17
N ILE A 167 -36.81 -14.26 -34.95
CA ILE A 167 -36.31 -12.89 -35.18
C ILE A 167 -35.25 -12.54 -34.13
N LEU A 168 -35.47 -12.97 -32.88
CA LEU A 168 -34.50 -12.81 -31.80
C LEU A 168 -33.18 -13.51 -32.16
N LEU A 169 -33.22 -14.79 -32.57
CA LEU A 169 -32.04 -15.55 -33.00
C LEU A 169 -31.30 -14.91 -34.19
N GLY A 170 -32.02 -14.37 -35.17
CA GLY A 170 -31.42 -13.66 -36.31
C GLY A 170 -30.68 -12.39 -35.88
N ALA A 171 -31.32 -11.55 -35.05
CA ALA A 171 -30.70 -10.34 -34.51
C ALA A 171 -29.47 -10.67 -33.64
N ILE A 172 -29.53 -11.75 -32.87
CA ILE A 172 -28.44 -12.26 -32.03
C ILE A 172 -27.24 -12.69 -32.88
N PHE A 173 -27.48 -13.46 -33.94
CA PHE A 173 -26.40 -13.94 -34.81
C PHE A 173 -25.73 -12.78 -35.55
N THR A 174 -26.51 -11.79 -35.98
CA THR A 174 -25.98 -10.56 -36.57
C THR A 174 -25.15 -9.74 -35.58
N LEU A 175 -25.62 -9.57 -34.34
CA LEU A 175 -24.85 -8.90 -33.27
C LEU A 175 -23.56 -9.64 -32.93
N LEU A 176 -23.56 -10.98 -32.93
CA LEU A 176 -22.37 -11.82 -32.78
C LEU A 176 -21.33 -11.56 -33.86
N ILE A 177 -21.75 -11.53 -35.13
CA ILE A 177 -20.84 -11.24 -36.26
C ILE A 177 -20.30 -9.81 -36.14
N ILE A 178 -21.15 -8.83 -35.85
CA ILE A 178 -20.74 -7.43 -35.72
C ILE A 178 -19.73 -7.26 -34.58
N ALA A 179 -20.02 -7.78 -33.38
CA ALA A 179 -19.13 -7.69 -32.23
C ALA A 179 -17.79 -8.41 -32.48
N GLY A 180 -17.82 -9.58 -33.13
CA GLY A 180 -16.63 -10.32 -33.52
C GLY A 180 -15.76 -9.57 -34.54
N CYS A 181 -16.38 -8.99 -35.57
CA CYS A 181 -15.68 -8.19 -36.58
C CYS A 181 -15.05 -6.93 -35.98
N ILE A 182 -15.78 -6.19 -35.13
CA ILE A 182 -15.26 -4.98 -34.48
C ILE A 182 -13.99 -5.31 -33.67
N LYS A 183 -13.97 -6.43 -32.95
CA LYS A 183 -12.82 -6.85 -32.13
C LYS A 183 -11.57 -7.19 -32.94
N LEU A 184 -11.72 -7.59 -34.20
CA LEU A 184 -10.59 -7.90 -35.09
C LEU A 184 -9.96 -6.66 -35.72
N PHE A 185 -10.76 -5.63 -36.02
CA PHE A 185 -10.31 -4.44 -36.75
C PHE A 185 -10.02 -3.22 -35.86
N VAL A 186 -10.39 -3.27 -34.57
CA VAL A 186 -10.19 -2.16 -33.62
C VAL A 186 -9.31 -2.63 -32.45
N PRO A 187 -7.97 -2.49 -32.54
CA PRO A 187 -7.05 -2.88 -31.48
C PRO A 187 -7.32 -2.18 -30.14
N ASP A 188 -7.87 -0.96 -30.17
CA ASP A 188 -8.20 -0.20 -28.95
C ASP A 188 -9.33 -0.84 -28.13
N LEU A 189 -10.13 -1.73 -28.74
CA LEU A 189 -11.19 -2.46 -28.05
C LEU A 189 -10.64 -3.37 -26.92
N SER A 190 -9.36 -3.74 -27.00
CA SER A 190 -8.69 -4.57 -25.99
C SER A 190 -8.13 -3.78 -24.81
N ASP A 191 -8.20 -2.44 -24.82
CA ASP A 191 -7.74 -1.63 -23.69
C ASP A 191 -8.59 -1.97 -22.45
N SER A 192 -7.90 -2.25 -21.35
CA SER A 192 -8.47 -2.50 -20.02
C SER A 192 -9.60 -1.53 -19.60
N LYS A 193 -9.61 -0.28 -20.09
CA LYS A 193 -10.68 0.70 -19.78
C LYS A 193 -12.03 0.33 -20.38
N TYR A 194 -12.05 -0.44 -21.46
CA TYR A 194 -13.27 -0.90 -22.14
C TYR A 194 -13.62 -2.36 -21.83
N GLU A 195 -12.73 -3.11 -21.18
CA GLU A 195 -12.98 -4.51 -20.84
C GLU A 195 -14.13 -4.64 -19.83
N ASN A 196 -14.94 -5.68 -20.01
CA ASN A 196 -15.91 -6.09 -19.00
C ASN A 196 -15.18 -6.43 -17.69
N LYS A 197 -15.65 -5.89 -16.56
CA LYS A 197 -14.91 -5.99 -15.29
C LYS A 197 -14.69 -7.42 -14.79
N LEU A 198 -15.65 -8.33 -14.98
CA LEU A 198 -15.49 -9.75 -14.66
C LEU A 198 -14.47 -10.43 -15.59
N ALA A 199 -14.47 -10.08 -16.87
CA ALA A 199 -13.47 -10.58 -17.82
C ALA A 199 -12.06 -10.08 -17.46
N PHE A 200 -11.92 -8.80 -17.10
CA PHE A 200 -10.68 -8.21 -16.61
C PHE A 200 -10.18 -8.95 -15.37
N LEU A 201 -11.03 -9.11 -14.34
CA LEU A 201 -10.67 -9.82 -13.10
C LEU A 201 -10.21 -11.25 -13.39
N THR A 202 -10.91 -11.97 -14.28
CA THR A 202 -10.56 -13.35 -14.63
C THR A 202 -9.20 -13.43 -15.32
N LYS A 203 -8.95 -12.55 -16.30
CA LYS A 203 -7.66 -12.43 -17.01
C LYS A 203 -6.53 -12.11 -16.03
N ASP A 204 -6.79 -11.22 -15.07
CA ASP A 204 -5.82 -10.81 -14.06
C ASP A 204 -5.49 -11.93 -13.08
N ILE A 205 -6.48 -12.69 -12.61
CA ILE A 205 -6.29 -13.89 -11.77
C ILE A 205 -5.47 -14.96 -12.49
N ILE A 206 -5.72 -15.19 -13.78
CA ILE A 206 -4.94 -16.14 -14.57
C ILE A 206 -3.47 -15.69 -14.67
N ARG A 207 -3.23 -14.38 -14.89
CA ARG A 207 -1.87 -13.82 -14.90
C ARG A 207 -1.20 -13.97 -13.54
N PHE A 208 -1.89 -13.64 -12.46
CA PHE A 208 -1.40 -13.78 -11.10
C PHE A 208 -1.01 -15.23 -10.77
N GLU A 209 -1.83 -16.22 -11.11
CA GLU A 209 -1.48 -17.63 -10.90
C GLU A 209 -0.31 -18.09 -11.77
N ARG A 210 -0.18 -17.58 -13.01
CA ARG A 210 1.01 -17.81 -13.84
C ARG A 210 2.26 -17.23 -13.19
N ASP A 211 2.22 -15.99 -12.71
CA ASP A 211 3.33 -15.34 -12.02
C ASP A 211 3.70 -16.06 -10.71
N LYS A 212 2.71 -16.57 -9.99
CA LYS A 212 2.93 -17.41 -8.81
C LYS A 212 3.60 -18.73 -9.17
N ASN A 213 3.25 -19.35 -10.29
CA ASN A 213 3.90 -20.57 -10.77
C ASN A 213 5.36 -20.31 -11.20
N ILE A 214 5.63 -19.17 -11.83
CA ILE A 214 7.00 -18.66 -12.08
C ILE A 214 7.77 -18.55 -10.75
N ALA A 215 7.15 -17.98 -9.72
CA ALA A 215 7.72 -17.85 -8.38
C ALA A 215 7.86 -19.17 -7.60
N LYS A 216 7.09 -20.23 -7.91
CA LYS A 216 7.22 -21.55 -7.25
C LYS A 216 8.35 -22.40 -7.82
N ASN A 217 8.70 -22.21 -9.09
CA ASN A 217 9.68 -23.04 -9.79
C ASN A 217 11.15 -22.66 -9.48
N ILE A 218 11.41 -21.91 -8.39
CA ILE A 218 12.74 -21.42 -8.00
C ILE A 218 13.75 -22.55 -7.79
N GLN A 219 13.32 -23.75 -7.39
CA GLN A 219 14.23 -24.87 -7.14
C GLN A 219 15.09 -25.22 -8.37
N ASN A 220 14.60 -24.93 -9.57
CA ASN A 220 15.30 -25.19 -10.83
C ASN A 220 16.08 -23.98 -11.35
N ILE A 221 16.00 -22.82 -10.69
CA ILE A 221 16.64 -21.58 -11.13
C ILE A 221 18.03 -21.48 -10.48
N LYS A 222 19.07 -21.55 -11.31
CA LYS A 222 20.46 -21.33 -10.87
C LYS A 222 20.95 -19.98 -11.38
N PHE A 223 21.24 -19.08 -10.46
CA PHE A 223 22.01 -17.88 -10.77
C PHE A 223 23.51 -18.20 -10.77
N LYS A 224 24.30 -17.37 -11.47
CA LYS A 224 25.77 -17.53 -11.53
C LYS A 224 26.43 -17.38 -10.15
N SER A 225 25.82 -16.58 -9.27
CA SER A 225 26.24 -16.35 -7.89
C SER A 225 25.10 -16.72 -6.95
N GLU A 226 25.43 -17.24 -5.77
CA GLU A 226 24.48 -17.45 -4.67
C GLU A 226 23.79 -16.15 -4.25
N TYR A 227 24.50 -15.02 -4.33
CA TYR A 227 23.98 -13.68 -4.07
C TYR A 227 24.05 -12.87 -5.38
N PRO A 228 23.06 -12.99 -6.28
CA PRO A 228 23.13 -12.44 -7.64
C PRO A 228 23.15 -10.91 -7.68
N MET A 229 22.67 -10.23 -6.63
CA MET A 229 22.68 -8.77 -6.53
C MET A 229 23.92 -8.19 -5.85
N LEU A 230 24.77 -9.05 -5.28
CA LEU A 230 25.92 -8.60 -4.51
C LEU A 230 27.00 -8.02 -5.44
N LYS A 231 27.34 -6.75 -5.22
CA LYS A 231 28.31 -5.99 -6.02
C LYS A 231 29.28 -5.23 -5.11
N PRO A 232 30.53 -4.95 -5.56
CA PRO A 232 31.44 -4.09 -4.81
C PRO A 232 30.80 -2.73 -4.52
N PHE A 233 31.01 -2.18 -3.32
CA PHE A 233 30.43 -0.90 -2.90
C PHE A 233 30.69 0.23 -3.92
N LYS A 234 31.93 0.29 -4.44
CA LYS A 234 32.36 1.27 -5.45
C LYS A 234 31.62 1.20 -6.80
N SER A 235 30.79 0.18 -7.03
CA SER A 235 29.99 0.07 -8.26
C SER A 235 28.86 1.11 -8.34
N THR A 236 28.45 1.70 -7.21
CA THR A 236 27.51 2.83 -7.17
C THR A 236 28.31 4.14 -7.10
N PRO A 237 28.34 4.95 -8.15
CA PRO A 237 29.10 6.20 -8.16
C PRO A 237 28.51 7.23 -7.21
N ASP A 238 29.36 8.11 -6.68
CA ASP A 238 28.92 9.29 -5.95
C ASP A 238 28.52 10.39 -6.93
N VAL A 239 27.21 10.47 -7.17
CA VAL A 239 26.61 11.46 -8.08
C VAL A 239 26.23 12.76 -7.37
N LEU A 240 26.27 12.80 -6.03
CA LEU A 240 25.80 13.95 -5.25
C LEU A 240 26.95 14.89 -4.85
N ALA A 241 28.15 14.39 -4.57
CA ALA A 241 29.31 15.22 -4.21
C ALA A 241 29.55 16.43 -5.13
N PRO A 242 29.36 16.34 -6.47
CA PRO A 242 29.48 17.49 -7.36
C PRO A 242 28.50 18.63 -7.11
N TYR A 243 27.52 18.51 -6.21
CA TYR A 243 26.51 19.53 -5.88
C TYR A 243 26.59 20.03 -4.43
N PHE A 244 27.41 19.39 -3.58
CA PHE A 244 27.49 19.71 -2.15
C PHE A 244 28.80 20.42 -1.77
N ASN A 245 28.70 21.30 -0.78
CA ASN A 245 29.81 21.77 0.04
C ASN A 245 29.98 20.79 1.21
N ILE A 246 30.92 19.86 1.07
CA ILE A 246 31.16 18.79 2.05
C ILE A 246 31.80 19.39 3.31
N THR A 247 31.25 19.02 4.47
CA THR A 247 31.72 19.41 5.80
C THR A 247 32.48 18.24 6.45
N ASN A 248 33.13 18.49 7.59
CA ASN A 248 33.80 17.42 8.36
C ASN A 248 32.82 16.60 9.21
N GLU A 249 31.64 17.14 9.50
CA GLU A 249 30.64 16.51 10.37
C GLU A 249 29.55 15.82 9.56
N LYS A 250 29.23 14.57 9.93
CA LYS A 250 28.14 13.81 9.32
C LYS A 250 26.84 14.61 9.33
N PRO A 251 26.15 14.80 8.19
CA PRO A 251 24.92 15.56 8.15
C PRO A 251 23.75 14.77 8.75
N ASN A 252 22.74 15.50 9.24
CA ASN A 252 21.43 14.94 9.52
C ASN A 252 20.72 14.64 8.20
N ILE A 253 19.91 13.58 8.19
CA ILE A 253 19.10 13.19 7.04
C ILE A 253 17.63 13.24 7.45
N VAL A 254 16.83 13.99 6.70
CA VAL A 254 15.38 14.06 6.87
C VAL A 254 14.72 13.57 5.59
N VAL A 255 13.98 12.48 5.67
CA VAL A 255 13.21 11.91 4.55
C VAL A 255 11.74 12.21 4.79
N ILE A 256 11.12 12.99 3.92
CA ILE A 256 9.69 13.32 3.95
C ILE A 256 9.00 12.56 2.81
N VAL A 257 8.20 11.57 3.18
CA VAL A 257 7.36 10.79 2.27
C VAL A 257 5.96 11.40 2.31
N VAL A 258 5.55 11.98 1.19
CA VAL A 258 4.27 12.70 1.08
C VAL A 258 3.21 11.78 0.46
N GLU A 259 2.24 11.37 1.27
CA GLU A 259 1.09 10.55 0.85
C GLU A 259 0.41 11.15 -0.40
N GLY A 260 0.24 10.32 -1.42
CA GLY A 260 -0.51 10.66 -2.64
C GLY A 260 0.11 11.73 -3.54
N LEU A 261 1.32 12.23 -3.25
CA LEU A 261 1.93 13.31 -4.01
C LEU A 261 2.47 12.82 -5.37
N GLY A 262 1.61 12.86 -6.39
CA GLY A 262 2.01 12.67 -7.78
C GLY A 262 2.64 13.91 -8.40
N ALA A 263 3.47 13.72 -9.42
CA ALA A 263 4.11 14.82 -10.15
C ALA A 263 3.09 15.72 -10.88
N GLU A 264 1.89 15.22 -11.21
CA GLU A 264 0.81 16.01 -11.83
C GLU A 264 0.39 17.23 -11.01
N PHE A 265 0.60 17.22 -9.69
CA PHE A 265 0.23 18.31 -8.78
C PHE A 265 1.34 19.35 -8.58
N ILE A 266 2.49 19.17 -9.25
CA ILE A 266 3.71 19.95 -9.06
C ILE A 266 4.04 20.76 -10.33
N GLY A 267 4.54 21.97 -10.12
CA GLY A 267 5.22 22.79 -11.10
C GLY A 267 4.31 23.35 -12.18
N LYS A 268 4.37 22.75 -13.38
CA LYS A 268 3.60 23.19 -14.56
C LYS A 268 2.76 22.06 -15.16
N ASN A 269 2.58 20.97 -14.42
CA ASN A 269 1.82 19.81 -14.86
C ASN A 269 0.30 20.08 -14.79
N GLU A 270 -0.50 19.12 -15.26
CA GLU A 270 -1.94 19.27 -15.51
C GLU A 270 -2.74 19.87 -14.33
N TYR A 271 -2.41 19.48 -13.09
CA TYR A 271 -3.08 19.92 -11.87
C TYR A 271 -2.16 20.77 -10.98
N ALA A 272 -1.17 21.45 -11.55
CA ALA A 272 -0.29 22.34 -10.81
C ALA A 272 -1.00 23.60 -10.27
N GLY A 273 -0.46 24.18 -9.20
CA GLY A 273 -1.00 25.39 -8.55
C GLY A 273 -1.62 25.17 -7.18
N PHE A 274 -1.77 23.92 -6.74
CA PHE A 274 -2.27 23.58 -5.39
C PHE A 274 -1.16 23.33 -4.37
N THR A 275 0.11 23.26 -4.80
CA THR A 275 1.30 23.01 -3.96
C THR A 275 2.35 24.13 -4.07
N PRO A 276 1.98 25.40 -3.79
CA PRO A 276 2.84 26.56 -4.06
C PRO A 276 4.19 26.53 -3.32
N TYR A 277 4.27 25.92 -2.13
CA TYR A 277 5.54 25.82 -1.42
C TYR A 277 6.48 24.82 -2.10
N LEU A 278 6.01 23.61 -2.42
CA LEU A 278 6.79 22.60 -3.15
C LEU A 278 7.22 23.12 -4.53
N ASP A 279 6.36 23.84 -5.23
CA ASP A 279 6.71 24.53 -6.48
C ASP A 279 7.88 25.51 -6.28
N SER A 280 7.86 26.27 -5.18
CA SER A 280 8.94 27.20 -4.83
C SER A 280 10.27 26.50 -4.46
N MET A 281 10.23 25.20 -4.16
CA MET A 281 11.39 24.39 -3.80
C MET A 281 12.11 23.79 -5.00
N ILE A 282 11.46 23.68 -6.17
CA ILE A 282 12.07 23.18 -7.42
C ILE A 282 13.40 23.91 -7.72
N PRO A 283 13.44 25.26 -7.86
CA PRO A 283 14.70 25.95 -8.20
C PRO A 283 15.71 25.99 -7.04
N LYS A 284 15.32 25.57 -5.84
CA LYS A 284 16.15 25.56 -4.62
C LYS A 284 16.78 24.19 -4.36
N SER A 285 16.45 23.18 -5.16
CA SER A 285 16.80 21.78 -4.90
C SER A 285 17.57 21.15 -6.08
N LEU A 286 18.10 19.95 -5.85
CA LEU A 286 18.30 18.99 -6.92
C LEU A 286 16.96 18.31 -7.17
N TYR A 287 16.41 18.44 -8.38
CA TYR A 287 15.06 18.02 -8.73
C TYR A 287 15.05 17.03 -9.88
N TRP A 288 14.34 15.91 -9.73
CA TRP A 288 14.14 14.94 -10.81
C TRP A 288 12.72 15.08 -11.37
N GLU A 289 12.63 15.51 -12.63
CA GLU A 289 11.35 15.67 -13.34
C GLU A 289 10.70 14.31 -13.62
N ASN A 290 11.51 13.29 -13.94
CA ASN A 290 11.06 11.98 -14.37
C ASN A 290 11.38 10.91 -13.31
N PHE A 291 10.76 11.03 -12.14
CA PHE A 291 11.02 10.15 -11.02
C PHE A 291 9.84 9.21 -10.74
N LEU A 292 10.15 7.93 -10.50
CA LEU A 292 9.15 6.86 -10.33
C LEU A 292 9.09 6.37 -8.89
N SER A 293 7.89 6.29 -8.34
CA SER A 293 7.65 5.40 -7.22
C SER A 293 7.72 3.95 -7.70
N ASN A 294 8.28 3.08 -6.87
CA ASN A 294 8.36 1.65 -7.20
C ASN A 294 7.02 0.92 -7.01
N GLY A 295 6.03 1.58 -6.39
CA GLY A 295 4.68 1.05 -6.21
C GLY A 295 3.59 2.10 -6.36
N GLY A 296 2.37 1.66 -6.66
CA GLY A 296 1.18 2.49 -6.86
C GLY A 296 0.30 2.64 -5.62
N ARG A 297 0.83 2.24 -4.44
CA ARG A 297 0.24 2.33 -3.09
C ARG A 297 1.38 2.44 -2.07
N THR A 298 1.07 2.95 -0.88
CA THR A 298 2.03 3.23 0.20
C THR A 298 2.89 2.05 0.64
N PHE A 299 2.37 0.81 0.67
CA PHE A 299 3.09 -0.37 1.18
C PHE A 299 4.48 -0.61 0.57
N ALA A 300 4.74 -0.12 -0.65
CA ALA A 300 6.01 -0.34 -1.34
C ALA A 300 7.10 0.68 -0.95
N VAL A 301 6.72 1.87 -0.45
CA VAL A 301 7.65 3.01 -0.35
C VAL A 301 8.79 2.76 0.64
N LEU A 302 8.52 2.22 1.83
CA LEU A 302 9.56 2.04 2.85
C LEU A 302 10.66 1.08 2.40
N SER A 303 10.28 -0.06 1.81
CA SER A 303 11.26 -1.06 1.33
C SER A 303 12.03 -0.59 0.10
N SER A 304 11.37 0.08 -0.85
CA SER A 304 12.00 0.54 -2.08
C SER A 304 12.86 1.78 -1.85
N LEU A 305 12.34 2.81 -1.18
CA LEU A 305 13.03 4.09 -0.94
C LEU A 305 14.19 3.94 0.03
N LEU A 306 13.96 3.29 1.18
CA LEU A 306 14.93 3.19 2.26
C LEU A 306 15.84 1.97 2.13
N GLY A 307 15.45 0.97 1.35
CA GLY A 307 16.21 -0.27 1.25
C GLY A 307 16.73 -0.57 -0.15
N SER A 308 16.21 0.07 -1.20
CA SER A 308 16.44 -0.37 -2.59
C SER A 308 16.16 -1.87 -2.74
N LEU A 309 15.06 -2.35 -2.14
CA LEU A 309 14.73 -3.77 -2.03
C LEU A 309 13.69 -4.21 -3.05
N THR A 310 13.70 -5.50 -3.34
CA THR A 310 12.68 -6.16 -4.16
C THR A 310 11.33 -6.29 -3.43
N TYR A 311 10.31 -6.92 -4.03
CA TYR A 311 8.92 -6.83 -3.57
C TYR A 311 8.41 -8.01 -2.75
N GLY A 312 8.93 -9.23 -2.91
CA GLY A 312 8.30 -10.43 -2.36
C GLY A 312 6.99 -10.82 -3.06
N GLU A 313 6.31 -11.85 -2.56
CA GLU A 313 5.05 -12.35 -3.17
C GLU A 313 3.86 -11.44 -2.88
N LYS A 314 3.75 -10.91 -1.65
CA LYS A 314 2.63 -10.06 -1.20
C LYS A 314 3.03 -8.61 -0.90
N GLY A 315 4.30 -8.25 -1.09
CA GLY A 315 4.90 -7.02 -0.60
C GLY A 315 6.02 -7.32 0.40
N PHE A 316 7.05 -6.48 0.42
CA PHE A 316 8.27 -6.79 1.18
C PHE A 316 8.02 -6.71 2.70
N LEU A 317 7.16 -5.78 3.11
CA LEU A 317 6.74 -5.59 4.51
C LEU A 317 5.90 -6.76 5.03
N GLU A 318 5.33 -7.57 4.13
CA GLU A 318 4.54 -8.77 4.45
C GLU A 318 5.41 -10.03 4.65
N LEU A 319 6.72 -9.94 4.41
CA LEU A 319 7.62 -11.08 4.56
C LEU A 319 7.86 -11.38 6.04
N ASN A 320 7.57 -12.62 6.43
CA ASN A 320 8.01 -13.18 7.70
C ASN A 320 8.46 -14.64 7.48
N PRO A 321 9.74 -14.99 7.70
CA PRO A 321 10.85 -14.10 8.06
C PRO A 321 11.23 -13.11 6.94
N PHE A 322 11.82 -11.98 7.30
CA PHE A 322 12.47 -11.10 6.32
C PHE A 322 13.77 -11.75 5.78
N PRO A 323 14.08 -11.65 4.49
CA PRO A 323 15.43 -11.95 4.01
C PRO A 323 16.41 -10.93 4.63
N ARG A 324 17.65 -11.33 4.91
CA ARG A 324 18.73 -10.44 5.35
C ARG A 324 18.96 -9.37 4.28
N HIS A 325 19.08 -8.12 4.69
CA HIS A 325 19.20 -6.98 3.78
C HIS A 325 19.88 -5.77 4.43
N LEU A 326 20.38 -4.87 3.59
CA LEU A 326 20.80 -3.53 4.00
C LEU A 326 19.64 -2.55 3.81
N SER A 327 19.62 -1.49 4.61
CA SER A 327 18.75 -0.33 4.42
C SER A 327 19.46 0.92 4.92
N LEU A 328 18.95 2.08 4.53
CA LEU A 328 19.39 3.37 5.04
C LEU A 328 19.32 3.40 6.58
N ILE A 329 18.27 2.83 7.18
CA ILE A 329 18.10 2.77 8.64
C ILE A 329 19.24 1.99 9.27
N ASN A 330 19.46 0.73 8.88
CA ASN A 330 20.43 -0.12 9.55
C ASN A 330 21.88 0.29 9.26
N VAL A 331 22.15 0.81 8.06
CA VAL A 331 23.46 1.33 7.68
C VAL A 331 23.79 2.60 8.47
N LEU A 332 22.86 3.56 8.60
CA LEU A 332 23.11 4.78 9.36
C LEU A 332 23.19 4.50 10.86
N LYS A 333 22.32 3.63 11.41
CA LYS A 333 22.37 3.23 12.82
C LYS A 333 23.70 2.58 13.18
N ALA A 334 24.20 1.66 12.35
CA ALA A 334 25.52 1.05 12.53
C ALA A 334 26.67 2.08 12.48
N ASN A 335 26.40 3.30 12.02
CA ASN A 335 27.34 4.41 11.92
C ASN A 335 27.09 5.55 12.92
N GLY A 336 26.33 5.27 13.98
CA GLY A 336 26.13 6.16 15.12
C GLY A 336 24.99 7.16 14.96
N TYR A 337 24.13 7.00 13.94
CA TYR A 337 22.93 7.83 13.80
C TYR A 337 21.85 7.38 14.79
N THR A 338 21.11 8.36 15.33
CA THR A 338 19.81 8.10 15.95
C THR A 338 18.76 8.04 14.85
N THR A 339 17.93 7.00 14.85
CA THR A 339 16.97 6.73 13.76
C THR A 339 15.53 6.80 14.25
N SER A 340 14.70 7.63 13.61
CA SER A 340 13.33 7.89 14.05
C SER A 340 12.34 7.86 12.89
N PHE A 341 11.17 7.26 13.13
CA PHE A 341 10.04 7.24 12.20
C PHE A 341 8.86 8.00 12.81
N TYR A 342 8.21 8.85 12.01
CA TYR A 342 7.07 9.68 12.39
C TYR A 342 5.89 9.43 11.45
N SER A 343 4.73 9.09 12.00
CA SER A 343 3.47 8.99 11.27
C SER A 343 2.29 9.44 12.12
N GLY A 344 1.17 9.76 11.45
CA GLY A 344 -0.09 10.09 12.13
C GLY A 344 -0.97 8.87 12.40
N ASP A 345 -0.80 7.80 11.64
CA ASP A 345 -1.55 6.55 11.71
C ASP A 345 -0.86 5.50 12.60
N ASP A 346 -1.51 4.35 12.80
CA ASP A 346 -0.93 3.22 13.53
C ASP A 346 0.12 2.49 12.67
N ALA A 347 1.35 2.34 13.16
CA ALA A 347 2.41 1.68 12.41
C ALA A 347 2.20 0.16 12.21
N ASN A 348 1.22 -0.45 12.87
CA ASN A 348 0.78 -1.82 12.56
C ASN A 348 0.14 -1.93 11.17
N PHE A 349 -0.54 -0.87 10.71
CA PHE A 349 -1.14 -0.85 9.39
C PHE A 349 -0.04 -1.03 8.33
N ASP A 350 -0.31 -1.86 7.32
CA ASP A 350 0.66 -2.27 6.29
C ASP A 350 1.98 -2.87 6.83
N ARG A 351 1.98 -3.34 8.09
CA ARG A 351 3.15 -3.95 8.76
C ARG A 351 4.39 -3.05 8.75
N LYS A 352 4.21 -1.73 8.73
CA LYS A 352 5.32 -0.75 8.74
C LYS A 352 6.25 -1.00 9.92
N ILE A 353 5.67 -1.24 11.11
CA ILE A 353 6.44 -1.53 12.33
C ILE A 353 7.35 -2.75 12.18
N ASN A 354 6.92 -3.83 11.50
CA ASN A 354 7.72 -5.03 11.32
C ASN A 354 9.00 -4.71 10.54
N PHE A 355 8.88 -3.95 9.45
CA PHE A 355 10.03 -3.52 8.67
C PHE A 355 10.94 -2.57 9.44
N LEU A 356 10.36 -1.59 10.16
CA LEU A 356 11.11 -0.63 10.96
C LEU A 356 11.90 -1.32 12.09
N ASP A 357 11.28 -2.26 12.82
CA ASP A 357 11.91 -3.05 13.88
C ASP A 357 13.01 -3.97 13.34
N GLN A 358 12.76 -4.63 12.21
CA GLN A 358 13.74 -5.49 11.54
C GLN A 358 14.99 -4.71 11.11
N ASN A 359 14.80 -3.45 10.72
CA ASN A 359 15.88 -2.53 10.36
C ASN A 359 16.47 -1.79 11.56
N GLY A 360 15.95 -2.05 12.76
CA GLY A 360 16.49 -1.54 14.01
C GLY A 360 16.21 -0.07 14.25
N ILE A 361 15.07 0.48 13.81
CA ILE A 361 14.67 1.85 14.15
C ILE A 361 14.82 2.11 15.67
N ASP A 362 15.33 3.27 16.08
CA ASP A 362 15.44 3.60 17.51
C ASP A 362 14.11 4.05 18.09
N ASN A 363 13.37 4.88 17.35
CA ASN A 363 12.12 5.47 17.81
C ASN A 363 11.04 5.38 16.72
N THR A 364 9.88 4.87 17.09
CA THR A 364 8.66 4.92 16.27
C THR A 364 7.68 5.83 16.98
N ILE A 365 7.29 6.92 16.33
CA ILE A 365 6.33 7.89 16.80
C ILE A 365 5.12 7.79 15.87
N ASP A 366 4.16 6.96 16.26
CA ASP A 366 2.92 6.70 15.54
C ASP A 366 1.72 7.24 16.31
N LYS A 367 0.49 6.95 15.85
CA LYS A 367 -0.77 7.39 16.48
C LYS A 367 -0.79 7.22 18.01
N ASN A 368 -0.11 6.21 18.56
CA ASN A 368 -0.12 5.91 19.99
C ASN A 368 0.79 6.83 20.85
N ASN A 369 1.57 7.71 20.22
CA ASN A 369 2.54 8.59 20.88
C ASN A 369 2.10 10.06 20.99
N TYR A 370 0.89 10.38 20.55
CA TYR A 370 0.34 11.74 20.56
C TYR A 370 -0.51 11.96 21.81
N GLY A 371 -0.16 12.97 22.60
CA GLY A 371 -0.88 13.34 23.83
C GLY A 371 -2.15 14.16 23.56
N SER A 372 -2.84 14.57 24.63
CA SER A 372 -4.09 15.33 24.53
C SER A 372 -3.94 16.74 23.94
N GLU A 373 -2.70 17.22 23.80
CA GLU A 373 -2.37 18.48 23.14
C GLU A 373 -2.33 18.40 21.61
N TYR A 374 -2.49 17.23 21.01
CA TYR A 374 -2.54 17.03 19.55
C TYR A 374 -3.99 16.76 19.10
N THR A 375 -4.39 17.33 17.98
CA THR A 375 -5.74 17.15 17.44
C THR A 375 -5.77 16.09 16.35
N GLN A 376 -6.53 15.02 16.56
CA GLN A 376 -6.75 13.98 15.55
C GLN A 376 -7.77 14.43 14.49
N THR A 377 -7.68 13.90 13.26
CA THR A 377 -8.75 14.04 12.26
C THR A 377 -10.05 13.47 12.82
N LYS A 378 -11.19 14.11 12.49
CA LYS A 378 -12.49 13.70 13.02
C LYS A 378 -12.80 12.26 12.64
N ALA A 379 -13.38 11.54 13.59
CA ALA A 379 -13.86 10.21 13.33
C ALA A 379 -15.08 10.22 12.40
N ASN A 380 -15.17 9.22 11.53
CA ASN A 380 -16.36 8.98 10.73
C ASN A 380 -17.54 8.49 11.60
N ALA A 381 -18.70 8.25 10.99
CA ALA A 381 -19.92 7.84 11.70
C ALA A 381 -19.78 6.55 12.55
N ARG A 382 -18.72 5.75 12.35
CA ARG A 382 -18.42 4.55 13.14
C ARG A 382 -17.31 4.75 14.17
N GLY A 383 -16.88 5.98 14.41
CA GLY A 383 -15.79 6.27 15.34
C GLY A 383 -14.39 6.01 14.76
N PHE A 384 -14.25 5.69 13.48
CA PHE A 384 -12.95 5.46 12.85
C PHE A 384 -12.28 6.76 12.42
N SER A 385 -11.00 6.92 12.73
CA SER A 385 -10.12 7.96 12.19
C SER A 385 -8.74 7.37 11.95
N TRP A 386 -8.16 7.67 10.78
CA TRP A 386 -6.81 7.24 10.41
C TRP A 386 -5.78 7.70 11.43
N GLY A 387 -5.91 8.91 11.95
CA GLY A 387 -4.94 9.44 12.90
C GLY A 387 -4.76 10.94 12.80
N TYR A 388 -3.54 11.38 13.03
CA TYR A 388 -3.19 12.81 13.13
C TYR A 388 -2.87 13.41 11.76
N PRO A 389 -3.34 14.64 11.48
CA PRO A 389 -3.08 15.32 10.22
C PRO A 389 -1.64 15.83 10.14
N ASP A 390 -1.20 16.18 8.93
CA ASP A 390 0.22 16.45 8.63
C ASP A 390 0.84 17.55 9.47
N ALA A 391 0.09 18.62 9.78
CA ALA A 391 0.58 19.68 10.66
C ALA A 391 0.95 19.18 12.07
N GLU A 392 0.20 18.22 12.61
CA GLU A 392 0.45 17.61 13.91
C GLU A 392 1.62 16.63 13.86
N ILE A 393 1.76 15.87 12.76
CA ILE A 393 2.92 14.99 12.52
C ILE A 393 4.20 15.82 12.50
N PHE A 394 4.23 16.91 11.73
CA PHE A 394 5.40 17.78 11.65
C PHE A 394 5.69 18.50 12.96
N ARG A 395 4.66 18.96 13.69
CA ARG A 395 4.83 19.55 15.02
C ARG A 395 5.43 18.54 16.00
N LYS A 396 4.93 17.31 16.01
CA LYS A 396 5.47 16.22 16.84
C LYS A 396 6.92 15.92 16.48
N ALA A 397 7.25 15.82 15.18
CA ALA A 397 8.61 15.61 14.71
C ALA A 397 9.57 16.72 15.20
N LEU A 398 9.19 18.00 15.12
CA LEU A 398 10.01 19.11 15.63
C LEU A 398 10.26 19.01 17.15
N VAL A 399 9.25 18.62 17.92
CA VAL A 399 9.37 18.47 19.39
C VAL A 399 10.29 17.30 19.75
N GLU A 400 10.11 16.14 19.11
CA GLU A 400 10.89 14.95 19.46
C GLU A 400 12.33 15.03 18.97
N THR A 401 12.57 15.55 17.76
CA THR A 401 13.94 15.69 17.21
C THR A 401 14.82 16.63 18.03
N ASN A 402 14.25 17.60 18.78
CA ASN A 402 15.01 18.44 19.72
C ASN A 402 15.64 17.66 20.88
N LYS A 403 15.11 16.48 21.20
CA LYS A 403 15.55 15.64 22.32
C LYS A 403 16.55 14.57 21.89
N MET A 404 16.78 14.43 20.58
CA MET A 404 17.53 13.31 20.00
C MET A 404 19.00 13.65 19.76
N LYS A 405 19.85 12.63 19.85
CA LYS A 405 21.29 12.75 19.63
C LYS A 405 21.61 12.89 18.13
N LEU A 406 22.53 13.80 17.79
CA LEU A 406 23.06 13.96 16.44
C LEU A 406 24.25 13.00 16.15
N PRO A 407 24.49 12.61 14.89
CA PRO A 407 23.64 12.87 13.73
C PRO A 407 22.38 12.00 13.75
N ARG A 408 21.36 12.39 12.98
CA ARG A 408 20.07 11.68 12.96
C ARG A 408 19.54 11.37 11.57
N LEU A 409 18.73 10.32 11.49
CA LEU A 409 17.87 9.98 10.36
C LEU A 409 16.42 10.10 10.84
N ASP A 410 15.69 11.07 10.31
CA ASP A 410 14.27 11.25 10.56
C ASP A 410 13.48 10.87 9.31
N ILE A 411 12.60 9.89 9.42
CA ILE A 411 11.68 9.48 8.35
C ILE A 411 10.29 9.93 8.76
N ILE A 412 9.71 10.86 8.00
CA ILE A 412 8.40 11.45 8.25
C ILE A 412 7.47 11.03 7.12
N GLN A 413 6.41 10.30 7.45
CA GLN A 413 5.37 9.90 6.50
C GLN A 413 4.09 10.67 6.79
N THR A 414 3.60 11.42 5.81
CA THR A 414 2.35 12.18 5.92
C THR A 414 1.12 11.28 5.77
N LEU A 415 -0.08 11.82 6.03
CA LEU A 415 -1.33 11.07 6.08
C LEU A 415 -2.53 11.81 5.46
N THR A 416 -2.56 13.15 5.50
CA THR A 416 -3.79 13.93 5.20
C THR A 416 -4.35 13.73 3.78
N ASN A 417 -3.50 13.41 2.81
CA ASN A 417 -3.89 13.13 1.42
C ASN A 417 -4.50 11.73 1.21
N HIS A 418 -5.30 11.27 2.16
CA HIS A 418 -5.93 9.94 2.15
C HIS A 418 -7.44 10.05 2.38
N GLU A 419 -8.22 9.15 1.79
CA GLU A 419 -9.68 9.07 1.97
C GLU A 419 -10.04 8.93 3.47
N PRO A 420 -11.02 9.68 4.01
CA PRO A 420 -12.05 10.50 3.34
C PRO A 420 -11.68 11.97 3.07
N PHE A 421 -10.39 12.31 3.02
CA PHE A 421 -9.90 13.68 2.76
C PHE A 421 -10.45 14.71 3.77
N ASP A 422 -10.37 14.35 5.06
CA ASP A 422 -10.78 15.22 6.16
C ASP A 422 -9.58 15.69 6.99
N PHE A 423 -9.66 16.93 7.47
CA PHE A 423 -8.59 17.58 8.23
C PHE A 423 -9.13 18.82 8.98
N PRO A 424 -8.42 19.33 10.00
CA PRO A 424 -8.80 20.56 10.69
C PRO A 424 -8.93 21.76 9.73
N GLU A 425 -9.89 22.65 9.99
CA GLU A 425 -10.07 23.88 9.19
C GLU A 425 -10.41 23.65 7.70
N LYS A 426 -10.87 22.45 7.31
CA LYS A 426 -11.21 22.08 5.92
C LYS A 426 -12.02 23.14 5.17
N ASN A 427 -13.04 23.73 5.80
CA ASN A 427 -13.89 24.76 5.18
C ASN A 427 -13.11 26.00 4.73
N GLU A 428 -12.04 26.38 5.43
CA GLU A 428 -11.22 27.51 5.03
C GLU A 428 -10.34 27.17 3.83
N TYR A 429 -9.75 25.97 3.82
CA TYR A 429 -8.99 25.49 2.67
C TYR A 429 -9.87 25.33 1.44
N LEU A 430 -11.11 24.88 1.57
CA LEU A 430 -12.06 24.85 0.46
C LEU A 430 -12.29 26.24 -0.16
N LYS A 431 -12.38 27.30 0.65
CA LYS A 431 -12.47 28.68 0.14
C LYS A 431 -11.18 29.14 -0.54
N LYS A 432 -10.02 28.73 -0.02
CA LYS A 432 -8.72 28.98 -0.67
C LYS A 432 -8.66 28.31 -2.04
N ILE A 433 -9.14 27.06 -2.16
CA ILE A 433 -9.21 26.35 -3.44
C ILE A 433 -10.08 27.10 -4.45
N ASP A 434 -11.25 27.61 -4.05
CA ASP A 434 -12.08 28.44 -4.95
C ASP A 434 -11.30 29.65 -5.48
N THR A 435 -10.58 30.33 -4.58
CA THR A 435 -9.78 31.51 -4.92
C THR A 435 -8.65 31.16 -5.89
N ILE A 436 -7.95 30.04 -5.66
CA ILE A 436 -6.87 29.54 -6.55
C ILE A 436 -7.44 29.25 -7.94
N ILE A 437 -8.58 28.55 -8.03
CA ILE A 437 -9.21 28.22 -9.31
C ILE A 437 -9.61 29.48 -10.07
N ASP A 438 -10.17 30.48 -9.38
CA ASP A 438 -10.68 31.69 -10.02
C ASP A 438 -9.56 32.65 -10.50
N THR A 439 -8.37 32.56 -9.89
CA THR A 439 -7.23 33.45 -10.17
C THR A 439 -6.18 32.83 -11.10
N HIS A 440 -6.09 31.49 -11.17
CA HIS A 440 -5.11 30.81 -11.99
C HIS A 440 -5.70 30.48 -13.38
N GLU A 441 -5.18 31.09 -14.45
CA GLU A 441 -5.76 31.01 -15.81
C GLU A 441 -5.98 29.56 -16.29
N ASN A 442 -4.98 28.68 -16.11
CA ASN A 442 -5.08 27.26 -16.49
C ASN A 442 -6.18 26.52 -15.69
N LEU A 443 -6.27 26.73 -14.38
CA LEU A 443 -7.22 26.03 -13.52
C LEU A 443 -8.66 26.54 -13.73
N LYS A 444 -8.82 27.83 -14.05
CA LYS A 444 -10.13 28.43 -14.36
C LYS A 444 -10.82 27.70 -15.53
N SER A 445 -10.05 27.31 -16.55
CA SER A 445 -10.56 26.54 -17.69
C SER A 445 -11.03 25.12 -17.31
N GLN A 446 -10.54 24.57 -16.19
CA GLN A 446 -10.83 23.24 -15.68
C GLN A 446 -11.75 23.23 -14.44
N LYS A 447 -12.38 24.36 -14.11
CA LYS A 447 -13.19 24.56 -12.89
C LYS A 447 -14.21 23.44 -12.63
N GLY A 448 -14.87 22.95 -13.68
CA GLY A 448 -15.84 21.83 -13.57
C GLY A 448 -15.20 20.52 -13.12
N ASN A 449 -14.06 20.14 -13.71
CA ASN A 449 -13.35 18.91 -13.36
C ASN A 449 -12.73 19.01 -11.96
N ILE A 450 -12.10 20.14 -11.64
CA ILE A 450 -11.46 20.38 -10.34
C ILE A 450 -12.50 20.42 -9.22
N GLY A 451 -13.68 20.99 -9.48
CA GLY A 451 -14.78 21.09 -8.52
C GLY A 451 -15.24 19.74 -7.95
N SER A 452 -15.26 18.68 -8.78
CA SER A 452 -15.62 17.32 -8.35
C SER A 452 -14.62 16.69 -7.38
N TYR A 453 -13.39 17.21 -7.33
CA TYR A 453 -12.29 16.70 -6.51
C TYR A 453 -11.76 17.75 -5.54
N LYS A 454 -12.55 18.78 -5.23
CA LYS A 454 -12.12 19.95 -4.45
C LYS A 454 -11.54 19.61 -3.07
N ASP A 455 -12.11 18.61 -2.40
CA ASP A 455 -11.63 18.12 -1.10
C ASP A 455 -10.18 17.61 -1.18
N ILE A 456 -9.83 16.94 -2.28
CA ILE A 456 -8.49 16.39 -2.52
C ILE A 456 -7.49 17.53 -2.72
N PHE A 457 -7.84 18.53 -3.54
CA PHE A 457 -6.98 19.70 -3.73
C PHE A 457 -6.81 20.51 -2.44
N ALA A 458 -7.84 20.56 -1.59
CA ALA A 458 -7.76 21.17 -0.28
C ALA A 458 -6.80 20.40 0.66
N CYS A 459 -6.84 19.06 0.66
CA CYS A 459 -5.84 18.23 1.36
C CYS A 459 -4.42 18.46 0.85
N LEU A 460 -4.22 18.50 -0.47
CA LEU A 460 -2.91 18.77 -1.08
C LEU A 460 -2.36 20.12 -0.63
N ASN A 461 -3.20 21.16 -0.63
CA ASN A 461 -2.81 22.49 -0.20
C ASN A 461 -2.55 22.58 1.32
N TYR A 462 -3.32 21.86 2.13
CA TYR A 462 -3.05 21.73 3.57
C TYR A 462 -1.70 21.06 3.84
N THR A 463 -1.42 19.96 3.13
CA THR A 463 -0.16 19.22 3.22
C THR A 463 1.03 20.08 2.80
N ASP A 464 0.92 20.80 1.68
CA ASP A 464 1.95 21.74 1.21
C ASP A 464 2.25 22.83 2.24
N ASN A 465 1.21 23.42 2.86
CA ASN A 465 1.36 24.42 3.92
C ASN A 465 1.97 23.82 5.20
N ALA A 466 1.63 22.57 5.54
CA ALA A 466 2.23 21.87 6.68
C ALA A 466 3.72 21.61 6.45
N ILE A 467 4.12 21.21 5.24
CA ILE A 467 5.54 21.07 4.84
C ILE A 467 6.25 22.42 4.91
N LYS A 468 5.64 23.51 4.40
CA LYS A 468 6.17 24.88 4.50
C LYS A 468 6.49 25.24 5.96
N ASN A 469 5.51 25.07 6.84
CA ASN A 469 5.66 25.41 8.26
C ASN A 469 6.75 24.58 8.94
N TYR A 470 6.83 23.28 8.61
CA TYR A 470 7.89 22.40 9.10
C TYR A 470 9.27 22.91 8.67
N MET A 471 9.46 23.16 7.37
CA MET A 471 10.74 23.58 6.81
C MET A 471 11.15 24.97 7.33
N GLU A 472 10.23 25.92 7.45
CA GLU A 472 10.48 27.25 8.03
C GLU A 472 10.83 27.20 9.52
N ALA A 473 10.17 26.31 10.28
CA ALA A 473 10.51 26.09 11.69
C ALA A 473 11.86 25.39 11.83
N TYR A 474 12.14 24.38 11.01
CA TYR A 474 13.39 23.64 11.02
C TYR A 474 14.56 24.54 10.62
N ALA A 475 14.38 25.46 9.67
CA ALA A 475 15.41 26.40 9.23
C ALA A 475 15.96 27.30 10.36
N LYS A 476 15.20 27.46 11.46
CA LYS A 476 15.62 28.23 12.64
C LYS A 476 16.54 27.44 13.57
N ARG A 477 16.73 26.14 13.34
CA ARG A 477 17.52 25.27 14.21
C ARG A 477 19.03 25.40 13.93
N PRO A 478 19.90 25.24 14.96
CA PRO A 478 21.35 25.30 14.78
C PRO A 478 21.93 24.24 13.83
N ASP A 479 21.25 23.10 13.71
CA ASP A 479 21.65 21.93 12.92
C ASP A 479 21.12 21.94 11.47
N TYR A 480 20.30 22.94 11.10
CA TYR A 480 19.79 23.10 9.73
C TYR A 480 20.90 23.17 8.68
N LYS A 481 21.97 23.92 8.98
CA LYS A 481 23.12 24.12 8.07
C LYS A 481 23.83 22.82 7.65
N ASN A 482 23.68 21.74 8.43
CA ASN A 482 24.27 20.43 8.17
C ASN A 482 23.17 19.35 8.08
N THR A 483 22.11 19.63 7.32
CA THR A 483 20.98 18.73 7.11
C THR A 483 20.70 18.55 5.62
N ILE A 484 20.42 17.31 5.21
CA ILE A 484 19.95 16.94 3.87
C ILE A 484 18.49 16.52 3.98
N PHE A 485 17.63 17.16 3.18
CA PHE A 485 16.21 16.86 3.06
C PHE A 485 15.97 16.11 1.75
N ILE A 486 15.24 15.00 1.85
CA ILE A 486 14.78 14.21 0.71
C ILE A 486 13.26 14.22 0.77
N ILE A 487 12.61 14.80 -0.24
CA ILE A 487 11.14 14.92 -0.29
C ILE A 487 10.65 14.20 -1.53
N THR A 488 9.72 13.26 -1.38
CA THR A 488 9.11 12.53 -2.51
C THR A 488 7.69 12.13 -2.18
N GLY A 489 6.88 11.94 -3.21
CA GLY A 489 5.63 11.18 -3.08
C GLY A 489 5.89 9.69 -2.88
N ASP A 490 4.97 8.99 -2.22
CA ASP A 490 4.95 7.53 -2.16
C ASP A 490 4.31 6.91 -3.42
N HIS A 491 3.26 7.54 -3.93
CA HIS A 491 2.62 7.28 -5.23
C HIS A 491 1.71 8.46 -5.60
N ARG A 492 1.11 8.43 -6.80
CA ARG A 492 0.09 9.41 -7.21
C ARG A 492 -1.28 9.05 -6.60
N LEU A 493 -1.98 10.07 -6.08
CA LEU A 493 -3.27 9.93 -5.39
C LEU A 493 -4.41 9.38 -6.27
N ILE A 494 -5.34 8.64 -5.67
CA ILE A 494 -6.62 8.18 -6.25
C ILE A 494 -7.72 8.82 -5.38
N PRO A 495 -8.88 9.31 -5.89
CA PRO A 495 -9.60 8.98 -7.13
C PRO A 495 -9.63 10.04 -8.25
N ILE A 496 -8.65 10.94 -8.37
CA ILE A 496 -8.59 11.82 -9.56
C ILE A 496 -8.33 10.94 -10.82
N PRO A 497 -8.97 11.19 -11.99
CA PRO A 497 -8.66 10.45 -13.21
C PRO A 497 -7.17 10.50 -13.53
N GLN A 498 -6.59 9.40 -13.97
CA GLN A 498 -5.18 9.33 -14.36
C GLN A 498 -5.07 9.61 -15.86
N LYS A 499 -4.10 10.44 -16.27
CA LYS A 499 -3.87 10.72 -17.69
C LYS A 499 -3.47 9.47 -18.49
N ASP A 500 -2.70 8.57 -17.87
CA ASP A 500 -2.18 7.36 -18.50
C ASP A 500 -1.76 6.27 -17.47
N LYS A 501 -1.13 5.18 -17.94
CA LYS A 501 -0.71 4.03 -17.12
C LYS A 501 0.54 4.28 -16.27
N LEU A 502 1.40 5.23 -16.66
CA LEU A 502 2.65 5.56 -15.96
C LEU A 502 2.40 6.57 -14.83
N CYS A 503 1.43 7.46 -15.02
CA CYS A 503 1.01 8.51 -14.10
C CYS A 503 0.90 8.06 -12.63
N ARG A 504 0.37 6.86 -12.37
CA ARG A 504 0.24 6.30 -11.02
C ARG A 504 1.57 6.25 -10.25
N PHE A 505 2.66 6.07 -10.97
CA PHE A 505 4.00 5.90 -10.43
C PHE A 505 4.83 7.19 -10.53
N HIS A 506 4.37 8.21 -11.25
CA HIS A 506 5.14 9.44 -11.44
C HIS A 506 5.01 10.35 -10.22
N VAL A 507 6.10 10.46 -9.45
CA VAL A 507 6.16 11.27 -8.22
C VAL A 507 7.36 12.22 -8.29
N PRO A 508 7.34 13.38 -7.62
CA PRO A 508 8.49 14.27 -7.61
C PRO A 508 9.60 13.74 -6.69
N LEU A 509 10.85 14.08 -6.96
CA LEU A 509 11.96 13.93 -6.01
C LEU A 509 12.71 15.25 -5.86
N TYR A 510 12.81 15.71 -4.62
CA TYR A 510 13.63 16.84 -4.21
C TYR A 510 14.75 16.35 -3.30
N ILE A 511 15.99 16.74 -3.60
CA ILE A 511 17.08 16.72 -2.63
C ILE A 511 17.46 18.18 -2.34
N PHE A 512 17.11 18.65 -1.15
CA PHE A 512 17.36 20.01 -0.68
C PHE A 512 18.35 20.00 0.47
N SER A 513 19.27 20.97 0.50
CA SER A 513 20.15 21.19 1.64
C SER A 513 20.74 22.59 1.61
N PRO A 514 20.93 23.26 2.77
CA PRO A 514 21.77 24.46 2.86
C PRO A 514 23.23 24.23 2.43
N MET A 515 23.66 22.98 2.32
CA MET A 515 24.98 22.59 1.85
C MET A 515 25.09 22.55 0.33
N LEU A 516 23.99 22.72 -0.42
CA LEU A 516 24.06 22.75 -1.88
C LEU A 516 24.85 23.98 -2.36
N LYS A 517 25.84 23.75 -3.22
CA LYS A 517 26.61 24.82 -3.88
C LYS A 517 25.96 25.32 -5.16
N ARG A 518 25.09 24.50 -5.75
CA ARG A 518 24.24 24.81 -6.90
C ARG A 518 23.03 23.88 -6.91
N THR A 519 21.96 24.34 -7.52
CA THR A 519 20.72 23.60 -7.75
C THR A 519 20.66 23.14 -9.21
N GLU A 520 19.86 22.12 -9.50
CA GLU A 520 19.79 21.54 -10.84
C GLU A 520 18.51 20.72 -11.03
N SER A 521 17.99 20.68 -12.27
CA SER A 521 16.92 19.76 -12.66
C SER A 521 17.44 18.67 -13.59
N PHE A 522 16.94 17.45 -13.41
CA PHE A 522 17.33 16.27 -14.18
C PHE A 522 16.11 15.65 -14.87
N LYS A 523 16.27 15.36 -16.17
CA LYS A 523 15.24 14.67 -16.97
C LYS A 523 15.49 13.17 -17.10
N SER A 524 16.63 12.67 -16.63
CA SER A 524 16.86 11.23 -16.59
C SER A 524 15.91 10.53 -15.63
N VAL A 525 15.53 9.32 -16.01
CA VAL A 525 14.62 8.48 -15.23
C VAL A 525 15.36 7.87 -14.04
N SER A 526 14.79 8.01 -12.86
CA SER A 526 15.23 7.33 -11.63
C SER A 526 14.01 6.91 -10.81
N SER A 527 14.18 6.03 -9.82
CA SER A 527 13.08 5.60 -8.96
C SER A 527 13.45 5.59 -7.48
N HIS A 528 12.48 5.27 -6.60
CA HIS A 528 12.74 5.09 -5.16
C HIS A 528 13.97 4.21 -4.88
N TRP A 529 14.18 3.17 -5.68
CA TRP A 529 15.36 2.30 -5.61
C TRP A 529 16.71 3.01 -5.71
N ASP A 530 16.78 4.20 -6.31
CA ASP A 530 18.04 4.90 -6.56
C ASP A 530 18.43 5.87 -5.46
N VAL A 531 17.53 6.21 -4.54
CA VAL A 531 17.76 7.22 -3.51
C VAL A 531 18.77 6.72 -2.47
N THR A 532 18.47 5.59 -1.80
CA THR A 532 19.38 5.00 -0.80
C THR A 532 20.78 4.70 -1.35
N PRO A 533 20.97 4.03 -2.50
CA PRO A 533 22.32 3.79 -3.02
C PRO A 533 23.10 5.09 -3.27
N SER A 534 22.45 6.14 -3.77
CA SER A 534 23.09 7.43 -4.02
C SER A 534 23.50 8.13 -2.73
N LEU A 535 22.59 8.18 -1.76
CA LEU A 535 22.86 8.81 -0.47
C LEU A 535 23.96 8.06 0.29
N VAL A 536 23.91 6.72 0.33
CA VAL A 536 24.94 5.92 1.00
C VAL A 536 26.28 6.08 0.30
N SER A 537 26.33 6.09 -1.04
CA SER A 537 27.58 6.35 -1.79
C SER A 537 28.17 7.72 -1.43
N PHE A 538 27.35 8.77 -1.45
CA PHE A 538 27.74 10.11 -1.03
C PHE A 538 28.27 10.16 0.40
N LEU A 539 27.56 9.56 1.36
CA LEU A 539 27.97 9.63 2.76
C LEU A 539 29.28 8.88 3.04
N PHE A 540 29.46 7.70 2.48
CA PHE A 540 30.65 6.88 2.71
C PHE A 540 31.91 7.42 2.03
N ASN A 541 31.77 8.07 0.87
CA ASN A 541 32.91 8.64 0.16
C ASN A 541 33.40 9.95 0.77
N ASN A 542 32.53 10.67 1.50
CA ASN A 542 32.82 12.02 1.98
C ASN A 542 32.92 12.14 3.51
N TYR A 543 32.50 11.12 4.27
CA TYR A 543 32.52 11.13 5.74
C TYR A 543 33.07 9.81 6.31
N LYS A 544 33.48 9.83 7.58
CA LYS A 544 34.00 8.65 8.27
C LYS A 544 32.89 7.65 8.61
N PHE A 545 32.75 6.61 7.80
CA PHE A 545 31.83 5.49 8.02
C PHE A 545 32.60 4.18 8.25
N ASN A 546 31.98 3.25 8.98
CA ASN A 546 32.43 1.87 9.11
C ASN A 546 32.49 1.24 7.71
N LYS A 547 33.52 0.45 7.45
CA LYS A 547 33.79 -0.12 6.12
C LYS A 547 32.60 -0.95 5.62
N LEU A 548 32.17 -0.70 4.39
CA LEU A 548 31.17 -1.49 3.67
C LEU A 548 31.75 -1.88 2.32
N ASP A 549 32.12 -3.15 2.16
CA ASP A 549 32.85 -3.62 0.96
C ASP A 549 31.92 -3.95 -0.21
N GLN A 550 30.70 -4.40 0.09
CA GLN A 550 29.73 -4.86 -0.91
C GLN A 550 28.31 -4.46 -0.51
N THR A 551 27.45 -4.30 -1.51
CA THR A 551 26.03 -3.98 -1.36
C THR A 551 25.20 -4.82 -2.33
N ALA A 552 23.88 -4.87 -2.11
CA ALA A 552 22.94 -5.62 -2.95
C ALA A 552 21.72 -4.79 -3.38
N TRP A 553 21.94 -3.49 -3.63
CA TRP A 553 20.89 -2.57 -4.05
C TRP A 553 20.28 -2.98 -5.40
N MET A 554 18.94 -2.96 -5.48
CA MET A 554 18.22 -3.15 -6.74
C MET A 554 18.49 -1.99 -7.72
N GLY A 555 18.51 -0.75 -7.20
CA GLY A 555 18.84 0.46 -7.94
C GLY A 555 20.33 0.57 -8.29
N LYS A 556 20.61 1.43 -9.28
CA LYS A 556 21.97 1.74 -9.72
C LYS A 556 22.49 3.06 -9.14
N GLY A 557 21.61 3.85 -8.53
CA GLY A 557 21.88 5.22 -8.10
C GLY A 557 21.21 6.21 -9.05
N LEU A 558 21.03 7.44 -8.56
CA LEU A 558 20.30 8.50 -9.24
C LEU A 558 21.06 8.88 -10.51
N ASP A 559 20.33 8.95 -11.61
CA ASP A 559 20.87 9.47 -12.85
C ASP A 559 20.76 11.01 -12.83
N THR A 560 21.87 11.71 -13.07
CA THR A 560 21.95 13.17 -13.01
C THR A 560 22.11 13.79 -14.40
N ALA A 561 21.63 13.09 -15.45
CA ALA A 561 21.61 13.64 -16.79
C ALA A 561 20.46 14.64 -16.97
N LYS A 562 20.77 15.73 -17.67
CA LYS A 562 19.81 16.78 -18.01
C LYS A 562 18.87 16.41 -19.15
N GLU A 563 19.24 15.39 -19.92
CA GLU A 563 18.45 14.88 -21.04
C GLU A 563 17.62 13.66 -20.62
N PHE A 564 16.50 13.46 -21.30
CA PHE A 564 15.66 12.29 -21.10
C PHE A 564 16.43 11.02 -21.48
N ARG A 565 16.60 10.13 -20.51
CA ARG A 565 17.11 8.78 -20.73
C ARG A 565 16.70 7.87 -19.58
N ASN A 566 16.61 6.59 -19.88
CA ASN A 566 16.50 5.54 -18.87
C ASN A 566 17.57 4.46 -19.12
N ASN A 567 18.39 4.19 -18.11
CA ASN A 567 19.52 3.27 -18.18
C ASN A 567 19.30 1.96 -17.38
N GLN A 568 18.08 1.75 -16.89
CA GLN A 568 17.72 0.64 -16.01
C GLN A 568 16.34 0.06 -16.30
N GLY A 569 16.15 -1.18 -15.84
CA GLY A 569 14.86 -1.84 -15.80
C GLY A 569 14.19 -1.57 -14.46
N ILE A 570 13.00 -0.97 -14.48
CA ILE A 570 12.26 -0.58 -13.27
C ILE A 570 10.95 -1.36 -13.27
N PRO A 571 10.88 -2.53 -12.63
CA PRO A 571 9.60 -3.18 -12.34
C PRO A 571 8.80 -2.30 -11.39
N LEU A 572 7.48 -2.37 -11.53
CA LEU A 572 6.53 -1.54 -10.81
C LEU A 572 5.38 -2.43 -10.31
N THR A 573 4.94 -2.19 -9.07
CA THR A 573 3.83 -2.92 -8.44
C THR A 573 2.63 -2.00 -8.23
N ARG A 574 1.45 -2.35 -8.76
CA ARG A 574 0.27 -1.50 -8.60
C ARG A 574 -0.31 -1.58 -7.19
N ASN A 575 -0.43 -2.81 -6.68
CA ASN A 575 -1.10 -3.17 -5.44
C ASN A 575 -0.35 -4.36 -4.79
N LYS A 576 -0.67 -4.68 -3.53
CA LYS A 576 -0.08 -5.85 -2.85
C LYS A 576 -0.32 -7.12 -3.68
N GLY A 577 0.70 -7.96 -3.81
CA GLY A 577 0.58 -9.24 -4.51
C GLY A 577 0.94 -9.23 -6.00
N THR A 578 1.05 -8.07 -6.65
CA THR A 578 1.20 -8.03 -8.12
C THR A 578 2.43 -7.27 -8.57
N ILE A 579 3.06 -7.74 -9.66
CA ILE A 579 4.17 -7.05 -10.33
C ILE A 579 3.80 -7.06 -11.82
N ASP A 580 3.08 -6.03 -12.24
CA ASP A 580 2.33 -6.01 -13.50
C ASP A 580 2.96 -5.11 -14.57
N ASP A 581 3.82 -4.19 -14.14
CA ASP A 581 4.35 -3.10 -14.95
C ASP A 581 5.89 -3.15 -14.94
N TYR A 582 6.51 -2.76 -16.06
CA TYR A 582 7.96 -2.74 -16.19
C TYR A 582 8.41 -1.63 -17.15
N VAL A 583 9.25 -0.72 -16.66
CA VAL A 583 9.87 0.31 -17.49
C VAL A 583 11.22 -0.21 -17.97
N TYR A 584 11.42 -0.22 -19.29
CA TYR A 584 12.64 -0.66 -19.95
C TYR A 584 13.03 0.35 -21.02
N LYS A 585 14.16 1.04 -20.82
CA LYS A 585 14.56 2.17 -21.69
C LYS A 585 13.39 3.18 -21.78
N GLU A 586 13.03 3.60 -23.00
CA GLU A 586 11.89 4.49 -23.30
C GLU A 586 10.55 3.74 -23.43
N TYR A 587 10.43 2.51 -22.92
CA TYR A 587 9.22 1.71 -23.04
C TYR A 587 8.62 1.37 -21.67
N LEU A 588 7.29 1.41 -21.60
CA LEU A 588 6.50 0.88 -20.49
C LEU A 588 5.77 -0.37 -20.99
N TYR A 589 6.06 -1.51 -20.36
CA TYR A 589 5.16 -2.67 -20.39
C TYR A 589 4.14 -2.53 -19.27
N SER A 590 2.87 -2.75 -19.61
CA SER A 590 1.78 -2.61 -18.65
C SER A 590 0.70 -3.66 -18.90
N SER A 591 0.58 -4.65 -18.02
CA SER A 591 -0.46 -5.70 -18.09
C SER A 591 -0.55 -6.46 -19.42
N GLY A 592 0.55 -6.56 -20.17
CA GLY A 592 0.61 -7.23 -21.49
C GLY A 592 0.64 -6.28 -22.68
N GLU A 593 0.46 -4.98 -22.45
CA GLU A 593 0.47 -3.95 -23.48
C GLU A 593 1.79 -3.18 -23.44
N LEU A 594 2.23 -2.68 -24.61
CA LEU A 594 3.47 -1.94 -24.76
C LEU A 594 3.16 -0.46 -25.06
N TYR A 595 3.91 0.42 -24.41
CA TYR A 595 3.82 1.86 -24.61
C TYR A 595 5.21 2.46 -24.77
N LYS A 596 5.32 3.52 -25.58
CA LYS A 596 6.50 4.38 -25.67
C LYS A 596 6.33 5.58 -24.73
N ILE A 597 7.35 5.84 -23.92
CA ILE A 597 7.45 6.99 -23.01
C ILE A 597 8.08 8.15 -23.78
N LYS A 598 7.39 9.28 -23.81
CA LYS A 598 7.86 10.53 -24.44
C LYS A 598 8.70 11.34 -23.45
N ASP A 599 9.42 12.34 -23.96
CA ASP A 599 10.27 13.21 -23.13
C ASP A 599 9.50 14.00 -22.05
N ASN A 600 8.21 14.26 -22.29
CA ASN A 600 7.30 14.88 -21.31
C ASN A 600 6.67 13.85 -20.34
N PHE A 601 7.16 12.60 -20.36
CA PHE A 601 6.73 11.49 -19.53
C PHE A 601 5.30 10.97 -19.79
N ASP A 602 4.66 11.43 -20.85
CA ASP A 602 3.42 10.82 -21.35
C ASP A 602 3.72 9.49 -22.05
N VAL A 603 2.73 8.59 -22.07
CA VAL A 603 2.86 7.31 -22.77
C VAL A 603 1.91 7.18 -23.96
N GLU A 604 2.40 6.57 -25.03
CA GLU A 604 1.63 6.25 -26.24
C GLU A 604 1.69 4.75 -26.51
N ARG A 605 0.52 4.14 -26.77
CA ARG A 605 0.44 2.70 -27.05
C ARG A 605 1.11 2.39 -28.39
N ILE A 606 1.94 1.36 -28.42
CA ILE A 606 2.61 0.89 -29.63
C ILE A 606 2.46 -0.63 -29.79
N SER A 607 2.58 -1.11 -31.02
CA SER A 607 2.62 -2.53 -31.34
C SER A 607 3.98 -2.87 -31.96
N ASP A 608 4.86 -3.46 -31.16
CA ASP A 608 6.17 -3.96 -31.60
C ASP A 608 6.46 -5.28 -30.86
N ASP A 609 6.25 -6.40 -31.56
CA ASP A 609 6.40 -7.73 -30.97
C ASP A 609 7.85 -8.02 -30.54
N SER A 610 8.84 -7.49 -31.27
CA SER A 610 10.25 -7.71 -30.94
C SER A 610 10.62 -7.01 -29.62
N ILE A 611 10.14 -5.79 -29.41
CA ILE A 611 10.36 -5.06 -28.16
C ILE A 611 9.55 -5.69 -27.04
N LEU A 612 8.30 -6.05 -27.31
CA LEU A 612 7.42 -6.71 -26.33
C LEU A 612 8.05 -8.01 -25.81
N ASP A 613 8.58 -8.86 -26.70
CA ASP A 613 9.27 -10.10 -26.32
C ASP A 613 10.52 -9.83 -25.49
N LYS A 614 11.31 -8.81 -25.87
CA LYS A 614 12.51 -8.43 -25.12
C LYS A 614 12.16 -7.94 -23.72
N VAL A 615 11.15 -7.07 -23.60
CA VAL A 615 10.67 -6.55 -22.31
C VAL A 615 10.11 -7.68 -21.45
N ASN A 616 9.30 -8.58 -22.02
CA ASN A 616 8.77 -9.75 -21.32
C ASN A 616 9.88 -10.66 -20.79
N SER A 617 10.94 -10.87 -21.57
CA SER A 617 12.09 -11.69 -21.15
C SER A 617 12.83 -11.09 -19.95
N GLU A 618 13.14 -9.79 -20.01
CA GLU A 618 13.77 -9.07 -18.89
C GLU A 618 12.86 -9.05 -17.66
N PHE A 619 11.56 -8.82 -17.85
CA PHE A 619 10.60 -8.76 -16.76
C PHE A 619 10.41 -10.12 -16.06
N ASN A 620 10.31 -11.22 -16.82
CA ASN A 620 10.26 -12.57 -16.26
C ASN A 620 11.56 -12.92 -15.51
N THR A 621 12.71 -12.46 -16.02
CA THR A 621 13.99 -12.61 -15.32
C THR A 621 13.96 -11.90 -13.97
N PHE A 622 13.42 -10.69 -13.92
CA PHE A 622 13.21 -9.98 -12.66
C PHE A 622 12.25 -10.73 -11.71
N LYS A 623 11.12 -11.26 -12.21
CA LYS A 623 10.16 -12.01 -11.38
C LYS A 623 10.81 -13.23 -10.72
N HIS A 624 11.64 -13.96 -11.46
CA HIS A 624 12.46 -15.05 -10.91
C HIS A 624 13.45 -14.56 -9.84
N LEU A 625 14.13 -13.44 -10.09
CA LEU A 625 15.07 -12.85 -9.15
C LEU A 625 14.36 -12.42 -7.86
N ASN A 626 13.25 -11.68 -7.94
CA ASN A 626 12.42 -11.29 -6.79
C ASN A 626 12.08 -12.49 -5.90
N ALA A 627 11.60 -13.57 -6.53
CA ALA A 627 11.20 -14.77 -5.83
C ALA A 627 12.41 -15.48 -5.19
N TYR A 628 13.53 -15.61 -5.90
CA TYR A 628 14.76 -16.21 -5.36
C TYR A 628 15.32 -15.42 -4.17
N LEU A 629 15.45 -14.10 -4.31
CA LEU A 629 16.01 -13.22 -3.29
C LEU A 629 15.24 -13.29 -1.97
N THR A 630 13.90 -13.32 -2.06
CA THR A 630 13.00 -13.27 -0.90
C THR A 630 12.74 -14.65 -0.30
N GLN A 631 12.46 -15.67 -1.10
CA GLN A 631 12.13 -17.00 -0.58
C GLN A 631 13.34 -17.84 -0.15
N LYS A 632 14.54 -17.52 -0.65
CA LYS A 632 15.79 -18.24 -0.30
C LYS A 632 16.70 -17.46 0.65
N ASP A 633 16.31 -16.25 1.05
CA ASP A 633 17.13 -15.35 1.86
C ASP A 633 18.52 -15.13 1.23
N LYS A 634 18.52 -14.62 -0.01
CA LYS A 634 19.70 -14.47 -0.88
C LYS A 634 19.95 -13.04 -1.36
N ILE A 635 19.48 -12.04 -0.61
CA ILE A 635 19.83 -10.63 -0.88
C ILE A 635 21.28 -10.34 -0.46
N ILE A 636 21.64 -10.60 0.80
CA ILE A 636 23.03 -10.48 1.30
C ILE A 636 23.47 -11.70 2.14
N PRO A 637 24.78 -11.98 2.21
CA PRO A 637 25.33 -12.99 3.12
C PRO A 637 25.23 -12.58 4.60
N LYS A 638 25.30 -13.57 5.49
CA LYS A 638 25.27 -13.36 6.95
C LYS A 638 26.32 -12.35 7.43
N SER A 639 27.49 -12.33 6.81
CA SER A 639 28.60 -11.44 7.16
C SER A 639 28.31 -9.95 6.95
N LEU A 640 27.33 -9.59 6.12
CA LEU A 640 26.92 -8.22 5.86
C LEU A 640 25.62 -7.84 6.60
N ASN A 641 25.04 -8.76 7.36
CA ASN A 641 23.74 -8.56 7.98
C ASN A 641 23.83 -7.51 9.12
N LEU A 642 23.08 -6.42 8.96
CA LEU A 642 22.89 -5.39 9.99
C LEU A 642 21.46 -5.39 10.55
N ASN A 643 20.59 -6.30 10.09
CA ASN A 643 19.24 -6.41 10.62
C ASN A 643 19.25 -6.88 12.08
N LYS A 644 18.23 -6.46 12.83
CA LYS A 644 17.93 -7.03 14.14
C LYS A 644 17.59 -8.51 13.99
N GLU A 645 17.97 -9.33 14.97
CA GLU A 645 17.55 -10.73 15.01
C GLU A 645 16.02 -10.83 15.04
N GLN A 646 15.48 -11.76 14.26
CA GLN A 646 14.05 -11.92 14.07
C GLN A 646 13.42 -12.68 15.21
N GLY A 647 12.55 -12.00 15.96
CA GLY A 647 11.57 -12.62 16.84
C GLY A 647 12.12 -13.76 17.73
N VAL A 648 11.22 -14.64 18.15
CA VAL A 648 11.59 -15.90 18.81
C VAL A 648 11.59 -17.02 17.76
N HIS A 649 12.65 -17.80 17.69
CA HIS A 649 12.71 -19.00 16.85
C HIS A 649 12.09 -20.19 17.59
N PHE A 650 11.09 -20.82 16.98
CA PHE A 650 10.42 -21.99 17.54
C PHE A 650 11.07 -23.29 17.08
N THR A 651 11.23 -24.23 18.00
CA THR A 651 11.57 -25.62 17.70
C THR A 651 10.43 -26.31 16.91
N LYS A 652 10.71 -27.47 16.30
CA LYS A 652 9.67 -28.21 15.56
C LYS A 652 8.54 -28.64 16.48
N GLU A 653 8.87 -29.03 17.71
CA GLU A 653 7.93 -29.44 18.74
C GLU A 653 7.03 -28.27 19.18
N GLU A 654 7.64 -27.10 19.43
CA GLU A 654 6.91 -25.86 19.73
C GLU A 654 6.00 -25.44 18.58
N GLN A 655 6.45 -25.55 17.33
CA GLN A 655 5.64 -25.22 16.16
C GLN A 655 4.40 -26.13 16.06
N ILE A 656 4.55 -27.44 16.32
CA ILE A 656 3.42 -28.37 16.34
C ILE A 656 2.41 -28.00 17.45
N GLU A 657 2.90 -27.61 18.62
CA GLU A 657 2.04 -27.16 19.72
C GLU A 657 1.31 -25.86 19.37
N ILE A 658 2.02 -24.88 18.80
CA ILE A 658 1.46 -23.62 18.29
C ILE A 658 0.35 -23.94 17.28
N ASP A 659 0.64 -24.73 16.24
CA ASP A 659 -0.32 -25.04 15.17
C ASP A 659 -1.60 -25.69 15.73
N LYS A 660 -1.47 -26.55 16.75
CA LYS A 660 -2.61 -27.15 17.45
C LYS A 660 -3.41 -26.11 18.23
N LEU A 661 -2.75 -25.16 18.87
CA LEU A 661 -3.39 -24.15 19.72
C LEU A 661 -4.00 -23.02 18.92
N THR A 662 -3.46 -22.67 17.75
CA THR A 662 -3.85 -21.49 16.97
C THR A 662 -4.77 -21.81 15.79
N LYS A 663 -5.01 -23.11 15.49
CA LYS A 663 -5.83 -23.54 14.36
C LYS A 663 -7.19 -22.83 14.32
N GLY A 664 -7.40 -22.03 13.27
CA GLY A 664 -8.65 -21.32 13.01
C GLY A 664 -8.91 -20.11 13.93
N LEU A 665 -7.93 -19.70 14.73
CA LEU A 665 -8.03 -18.53 15.61
C LEU A 665 -7.41 -17.30 14.96
N ASN A 666 -8.06 -16.15 15.14
CA ASN A 666 -7.46 -14.84 14.85
C ASN A 666 -6.56 -14.37 16.01
N PRO A 667 -5.74 -13.31 15.84
CA PRO A 667 -4.84 -12.82 16.88
C PRO A 667 -5.49 -12.53 18.23
N ASP A 668 -6.67 -11.92 18.26
CA ASP A 668 -7.38 -11.60 19.50
C ASP A 668 -7.85 -12.88 20.22
N GLN A 669 -8.35 -13.85 19.48
CA GLN A 669 -8.72 -15.16 20.02
C GLN A 669 -7.50 -15.92 20.54
N MET A 670 -6.36 -15.82 19.86
CA MET A 670 -5.09 -16.37 20.33
C MET A 670 -4.65 -15.69 21.63
N PHE A 671 -4.81 -14.36 21.74
CA PHE A 671 -4.54 -13.61 22.97
C PHE A 671 -5.45 -14.07 24.13
N PHE A 672 -6.76 -14.18 23.92
CA PHE A 672 -7.68 -14.67 24.97
C PHE A 672 -7.31 -16.08 25.43
N LYS A 673 -6.89 -16.95 24.50
CA LYS A 673 -6.41 -18.30 24.84
C LYS A 673 -5.10 -18.27 25.62
N ALA A 674 -4.14 -17.44 25.23
CA ALA A 674 -2.91 -17.24 25.98
C ALA A 674 -3.20 -16.74 27.41
N ARG A 675 -4.14 -15.82 27.55
CA ARG A 675 -4.62 -15.30 28.84
C ARG A 675 -5.24 -16.41 29.70
N GLU A 676 -6.14 -17.22 29.14
CA GLU A 676 -6.75 -18.36 29.85
C GLU A 676 -5.69 -19.35 30.35
N LEU A 677 -4.72 -19.71 29.50
CA LEU A 677 -3.61 -20.58 29.86
C LEU A 677 -2.76 -20.00 30.99
N ALA A 678 -2.50 -18.69 30.96
CA ALA A 678 -1.77 -17.99 32.01
C ALA A 678 -2.47 -18.10 33.36
N PHE A 679 -3.78 -17.81 33.43
CA PHE A 679 -4.57 -17.93 34.67
C PHE A 679 -4.69 -19.38 35.17
N ASN A 680 -4.65 -20.36 34.27
CA ASN A 680 -4.61 -21.78 34.59
C ASN A 680 -3.19 -22.30 34.93
N LYS A 681 -2.23 -21.40 35.21
CA LYS A 681 -0.83 -21.71 35.56
C LYS A 681 -0.05 -22.48 34.49
N LYS A 682 -0.50 -22.46 33.23
CA LYS A 682 0.21 -23.03 32.07
C LYS A 682 1.11 -21.97 31.42
N HIS A 683 2.00 -21.39 32.22
CA HIS A 683 2.77 -20.19 31.86
C HIS A 683 3.67 -20.40 30.64
N LYS A 684 4.37 -21.54 30.54
CA LYS A 684 5.24 -21.84 29.39
C LYS A 684 4.48 -21.83 28.06
N THR A 685 3.33 -22.49 28.00
CA THR A 685 2.48 -22.52 26.80
C THR A 685 1.85 -21.15 26.52
N ALA A 686 1.50 -20.39 27.56
CA ALA A 686 1.01 -19.03 27.40
C ALA A 686 2.07 -18.09 26.80
N ILE A 687 3.32 -18.13 27.30
CA ILE A 687 4.45 -17.39 26.75
C ILE A 687 4.73 -17.81 25.31
N LEU A 688 4.68 -19.12 25.00
CA LEU A 688 4.84 -19.63 23.64
C LEU A 688 3.83 -19.00 22.66
N LEU A 689 2.56 -18.90 23.06
CA LEU A 689 1.54 -18.22 22.26
C LEU A 689 1.78 -16.71 22.16
N CYS A 690 2.19 -16.06 23.25
CA CYS A 690 2.54 -14.65 23.23
C CYS A 690 3.68 -14.37 22.25
N ASP A 691 4.75 -15.17 22.28
CA ASP A 691 5.89 -15.05 21.37
C ASP A 691 5.48 -15.28 19.91
N PHE A 692 4.61 -16.26 19.66
CA PHE A 692 4.07 -16.49 18.32
C PHE A 692 3.29 -15.28 17.79
N ILE A 693 2.39 -14.72 18.61
CA ILE A 693 1.62 -13.54 18.22
C ILE A 693 2.54 -12.33 18.00
N LEU A 694 3.52 -12.10 18.89
CA LEU A 694 4.42 -10.95 18.82
C LEU A 694 5.45 -11.03 17.67
N ASN A 695 5.75 -12.22 17.16
CA ASN A 695 6.53 -12.37 15.92
C ASN A 695 5.78 -11.79 14.71
N GLU A 696 4.45 -11.92 14.68
CA GLU A 696 3.62 -11.35 13.61
C GLU A 696 3.24 -9.89 13.90
N LEU A 697 2.83 -9.58 15.13
CA LEU A 697 2.29 -8.29 15.56
C LEU A 697 3.13 -7.71 16.72
N PRO A 698 4.29 -7.09 16.43
CA PRO A 698 5.23 -6.69 17.48
C PRO A 698 4.70 -5.56 18.38
N ASN A 699 3.74 -4.76 17.92
CA ASN A 699 3.07 -3.70 18.67
C ASN A 699 1.81 -4.15 19.41
N TYR A 700 1.49 -5.45 19.47
CA TYR A 700 0.32 -5.91 20.22
C TYR A 700 0.56 -5.78 21.75
N SER A 701 0.18 -4.63 22.29
CA SER A 701 0.46 -4.22 23.67
C SER A 701 -0.17 -5.12 24.72
N ASP A 702 -1.41 -5.56 24.53
CA ASP A 702 -2.08 -6.48 25.48
C ASP A 702 -1.32 -7.80 25.61
N VAL A 703 -0.89 -8.38 24.48
CA VAL A 703 -0.13 -9.64 24.45
C VAL A 703 1.24 -9.46 25.10
N ARG A 704 1.95 -8.38 24.79
CA ARG A 704 3.26 -8.11 25.39
C ARG A 704 3.16 -7.82 26.88
N THR A 705 2.11 -7.11 27.31
CA THR A 705 1.84 -6.84 28.73
C THR A 705 1.49 -8.13 29.47
N LEU A 706 0.70 -9.02 28.87
CA LEU A 706 0.45 -10.35 29.41
C LEU A 706 1.75 -11.15 29.57
N LYS A 707 2.60 -11.17 28.53
CA LYS A 707 3.93 -11.82 28.60
C LYS A 707 4.77 -11.25 29.76
N GLY A 708 4.82 -9.92 29.89
CA GLY A 708 5.49 -9.24 31.00
C GLY A 708 4.94 -9.64 32.38
N ARG A 709 3.62 -9.73 32.53
CA ARG A 709 2.97 -10.18 33.78
C ARG A 709 3.31 -11.62 34.12
N ILE A 710 3.25 -12.54 33.15
CA ILE A 710 3.59 -13.96 33.37
C ILE A 710 5.05 -14.10 33.83
N LEU A 711 5.98 -13.43 33.14
CA LEU A 711 7.39 -13.41 33.54
C LEU A 711 7.57 -12.85 34.96
N GLY A 712 6.80 -11.83 35.33
CA GLY A 712 6.78 -11.29 36.69
C GLY A 712 6.28 -12.31 37.73
N TRP A 713 5.22 -13.06 37.41
CA TRP A 713 4.70 -14.13 38.28
C TRP A 713 5.70 -15.27 38.46
N ASP A 714 6.51 -15.56 37.44
CA ASP A 714 7.56 -16.58 37.46
C ASP A 714 8.87 -16.09 38.12
N GLY A 715 8.94 -14.84 38.58
CA GLY A 715 10.13 -14.27 39.21
C GLY A 715 11.22 -13.79 38.24
N GLU A 716 10.95 -13.82 36.93
CA GLU A 716 11.84 -13.37 35.85
C GLU A 716 11.78 -11.84 35.67
N TYR A 717 11.96 -11.10 36.77
CA TYR A 717 11.65 -9.66 36.86
C TYR A 717 12.39 -8.80 35.82
N LYS A 718 13.64 -9.12 35.48
CA LYS A 718 14.40 -8.38 34.46
C LYS A 718 13.81 -8.55 33.06
N LYS A 719 13.33 -9.76 32.72
CA LYS A 719 12.68 -10.01 31.43
C LYS A 719 11.30 -9.35 31.40
N ALA A 720 10.57 -9.40 32.51
CA ALA A 720 9.29 -8.70 32.66
C ALA A 720 9.45 -7.18 32.48
N GLU A 721 10.42 -6.57 33.16
CA GLU A 721 10.78 -5.15 33.02
C GLU A 721 11.08 -4.79 31.56
N HIS A 722 11.88 -5.60 30.87
CA HIS A 722 12.19 -5.38 29.45
C HIS A 722 10.94 -5.35 28.56
N GLU A 723 10.06 -6.35 28.66
CA GLU A 723 8.84 -6.43 27.85
C GLU A 723 7.90 -5.25 28.11
N LEU A 724 7.73 -4.86 29.37
CA LEU A 724 6.81 -3.79 29.77
C LEU A 724 7.34 -2.40 29.38
N LEU A 725 8.66 -2.17 29.47
CA LEU A 725 9.28 -0.94 29.01
C LEU A 725 9.15 -0.76 27.49
N ILE A 726 9.16 -1.84 26.71
CA ILE A 726 8.86 -1.78 25.26
C ILE A 726 7.44 -1.24 25.04
N VAL A 727 6.45 -1.75 25.79
CA VAL A 727 5.06 -1.27 25.66
C VAL A 727 4.95 0.20 26.04
N ILE A 728 5.51 0.60 27.19
CA ILE A 728 5.48 1.99 27.66
C ILE A 728 6.14 2.95 26.67
N LYS A 729 7.28 2.55 26.08
CA LYS A 729 7.97 3.37 25.06
C LYS A 729 7.11 3.57 23.81
N ARG A 730 6.42 2.52 23.36
CA ARG A 730 5.62 2.53 22.12
C ARG A 730 4.24 3.15 22.31
N MET A 731 3.63 2.94 23.47
CA MET A 731 2.27 3.36 23.79
C MET A 731 2.27 4.04 25.17
N PRO A 732 2.82 5.25 25.30
CA PRO A 732 2.97 5.94 26.59
C PRO A 732 1.64 6.25 27.30
N LEU A 733 0.51 6.18 26.58
CA LEU A 733 -0.85 6.36 27.09
C LEU A 733 -1.55 5.05 27.52
N TYR A 734 -0.89 3.90 27.41
CA TYR A 734 -1.45 2.60 27.78
C TYR A 734 -1.16 2.26 29.25
N ASP A 735 -2.16 2.43 30.11
CA ASP A 735 -2.05 2.37 31.56
C ASP A 735 -1.72 0.97 32.12
N ASP A 736 -2.26 -0.08 31.52
CA ASP A 736 -2.09 -1.47 31.94
C ASP A 736 -0.61 -1.90 32.00
N ALA A 737 0.24 -1.39 31.11
CA ALA A 737 1.68 -1.67 31.13
C ALA A 737 2.40 -1.00 32.31
N TYR A 738 2.01 0.24 32.68
CA TYR A 738 2.54 0.90 33.87
C TYR A 738 2.13 0.15 35.13
N LEU A 739 0.86 -0.25 35.25
CA LEU A 739 0.37 -1.00 36.39
C LEU A 739 1.12 -2.34 36.54
N ALA A 740 1.31 -3.05 35.43
CA ALA A 740 2.11 -4.28 35.42
C ALA A 740 3.56 -4.03 35.84
N LEU A 741 4.19 -2.97 35.35
CA LEU A 741 5.60 -2.68 35.66
C LEU A 741 5.77 -2.26 37.13
N MET A 742 4.83 -1.48 37.67
CA MET A 742 4.78 -1.13 39.08
C MET A 742 4.62 -2.37 39.96
N ASP A 743 3.85 -3.37 39.53
CA ASP A 743 3.74 -4.65 40.25
C ASP A 743 5.05 -5.45 40.20
N VAL A 744 5.72 -5.50 39.05
CA VAL A 744 7.04 -6.14 38.91
C VAL A 744 8.09 -5.49 39.82
N TYR A 745 8.13 -4.16 39.88
CA TYR A 745 9.02 -3.44 40.79
C TYR A 745 8.66 -3.63 42.25
N TRP A 746 7.37 -3.72 42.58
CA TRP A 746 6.92 -4.05 43.93
C TRP A 746 7.35 -5.46 44.36
N TRP A 747 7.11 -6.48 43.52
CA TRP A 747 7.50 -7.87 43.80
C TRP A 747 9.02 -8.08 43.89
N SER A 748 9.80 -7.22 43.22
CA SER A 748 11.27 -7.23 43.27
C SER A 748 11.86 -6.25 44.29
N GLU A 749 11.04 -5.72 45.21
CA GLU A 749 11.43 -4.80 46.29
C GLU A 749 12.03 -3.45 45.83
N GLN A 750 11.80 -3.06 44.57
CA GLN A 750 12.29 -1.83 43.96
C GLN A 750 11.29 -0.66 44.15
N ASN A 751 10.90 -0.37 45.39
CA ASN A 751 9.87 0.62 45.73
C ASN A 751 10.10 2.04 45.15
N LYS A 752 11.36 2.47 44.99
CA LYS A 752 11.68 3.75 44.35
C LYS A 752 11.26 3.77 42.88
N LYS A 753 11.56 2.70 42.14
CA LYS A 753 11.14 2.57 40.73
C LYS A 753 9.62 2.50 40.58
N VAL A 754 8.89 1.95 41.56
CA VAL A 754 7.42 2.01 41.56
C VAL A 754 6.93 3.45 41.54
N ILE A 755 7.49 4.31 42.41
CA ILE A 755 7.13 5.72 42.49
C ILE A 755 7.50 6.45 41.20
N GLU A 756 8.74 6.30 40.72
CA GLU A 756 9.21 6.91 39.46
C GLU A 756 8.35 6.51 38.26
N THR A 757 7.95 5.24 38.18
CA THR A 757 7.07 4.73 37.11
C THR A 757 5.66 5.31 37.20
N GLY A 758 5.12 5.42 38.41
CA GLY A 758 3.81 6.02 38.63
C GLY A 758 3.80 7.51 38.32
N GLU A 759 4.85 8.24 38.71
CA GLU A 759 5.02 9.66 38.36
C GLU A 759 5.16 9.86 36.85
N LEU A 760 5.91 8.99 36.17
CA LEU A 760 6.00 8.98 34.71
C LEU A 760 4.62 8.76 34.07
N ALA A 761 3.84 7.79 34.54
CA ALA A 761 2.48 7.54 34.05
C ALA A 761 1.59 8.78 34.19
N LEU A 762 1.61 9.42 35.37
CA LEU A 762 0.85 10.66 35.62
C LEU A 762 1.32 11.81 34.71
N SER A 763 2.64 11.94 34.49
CA SER A 763 3.20 12.98 33.61
C SER A 763 2.81 12.79 32.13
N ASN A 764 2.62 11.53 31.70
CA ASN A 764 2.10 11.19 30.38
C ASN A 764 0.57 11.32 30.28
N GLY A 765 -0.12 11.74 31.35
CA GLY A 765 -1.55 12.01 31.34
C GLY A 765 -2.43 10.80 31.68
N ILE A 766 -1.87 9.70 32.21
CA ILE A 766 -2.65 8.54 32.69
C ILE A 766 -3.50 8.96 33.89
N LYS A 767 -4.80 8.64 33.84
CA LYS A 767 -5.79 9.00 34.89
C LYS A 767 -6.25 7.81 35.75
N ASN A 768 -5.65 6.64 35.57
CA ASN A 768 -6.05 5.44 36.31
C ASN A 768 -5.77 5.60 37.83
N PRO A 769 -6.78 5.47 38.70
CA PRO A 769 -6.62 5.70 40.14
C PRO A 769 -5.67 4.71 40.82
N GLU A 770 -5.48 3.51 40.26
CA GLU A 770 -4.56 2.52 40.82
C GLU A 770 -3.11 2.99 40.84
N ILE A 771 -2.71 3.87 39.93
CA ILE A 771 -1.35 4.45 39.90
C ILE A 771 -1.05 5.15 41.24
N LYS A 772 -1.97 5.99 41.72
CA LYS A 772 -1.80 6.71 43.00
C LYS A 772 -1.76 5.75 44.17
N ILE A 773 -2.64 4.74 44.18
CA ILE A 773 -2.69 3.71 45.23
C ILE A 773 -1.35 2.96 45.33
N LYS A 774 -0.77 2.56 44.20
CA LYS A 774 0.52 1.85 44.16
C LYS A 774 1.69 2.75 44.58
N ILE A 775 1.67 4.04 44.23
CA ILE A 775 2.65 5.04 44.72
C ILE A 775 2.58 5.15 46.26
N GLU A 776 1.39 5.39 46.82
CA GLU A 776 1.19 5.56 48.26
C GLU A 776 1.60 4.31 49.05
N ARG A 777 1.26 3.11 48.54
CA ARG A 777 1.71 1.83 49.12
C ARG A 777 3.24 1.74 49.21
N SER A 778 3.93 2.15 48.15
CA SER A 778 5.39 2.09 48.05
C SER A 778 6.07 3.12 48.95
N GLN A 779 5.50 4.32 49.06
CA GLN A 779 5.96 5.34 50.01
C GLN A 779 5.85 4.87 51.47
N LYS A 780 4.73 4.25 51.85
CA LYS A 780 4.54 3.66 53.19
C LYS A 780 5.59 2.58 53.48
N SER A 781 5.86 1.70 52.52
CA SER A 781 6.88 0.64 52.66
C SER A 781 8.29 1.23 52.89
N ILE A 782 8.68 2.24 52.12
CA ILE A 782 9.98 2.92 52.29
C ILE A 782 10.07 3.57 53.67
N ASN A 783 9.01 4.25 54.13
CA ASN A 783 9.01 4.92 55.43
C ASN A 783 9.10 3.93 56.59
N ASN A 784 8.38 2.82 56.54
CA ASN A 784 8.46 1.77 57.55
C ASN A 784 9.85 1.11 57.58
N SER A 785 10.49 0.91 56.43
CA SER A 785 11.86 0.35 56.36
C SER A 785 12.93 1.28 56.95
N LYS A 786 12.68 2.59 56.98
CA LYS A 786 13.56 3.59 57.61
C LYS A 786 13.37 3.72 59.12
N GLN A 787 12.22 3.30 59.65
CA GLN A 787 11.95 3.30 61.09
C GLN A 787 12.49 2.06 61.82
N HIS A 788 12.85 1.00 61.07
CA HIS A 788 13.40 -0.25 61.59
C HIS A 788 14.92 -0.42 61.33
N LYS A 789 15.58 0.60 60.77
CA LYS A 789 17.03 0.75 60.69
C LYS A 789 17.45 1.85 61.64
#